data_AF-A0A7X3T688-F1
#
_entry.id   AF-A0A7X3T688-F1
#
_cell.length_a   1.000
_cell.length_b   1.000
_cell.length_c   1.000
_cell.angle_alpha   90.00
_cell.angle_beta   90.00
_cell.angle_gamma   90.00
#
_symmetry.space_group_name_H-M   'P 1'
#
loop_
_entity.id
_entity.type
_entity.pdbx_description
1 polymer ?
#
loop_
_entity_poly.entity_id
_entity_poly.type
_entity_poly.pdbx_seq_one_letter_code
_entity_poly.pdbx_strand_id
1 'polypeptide(L)'
;MNKLTKRQHIYVYVLTFCVTLCFLFPQITMAQTVNIPDANLRAAIATALGKAQGDTITAEEMATLTDLEAHNAGIRNLTGLTFATNLEEIRCNNNLISDLLPLTDLINLRVIELRDNVISDLSPIAGLINLEWLIFTHNSISDLSPIEELINLFGLAVEDNLISDLSPISGLIKLERIWLHENPPIDLAPLEGLISLRTINSWGTPIISDLSPLAKLPKLQVIDICGGEISDLSPLANATGLKELSFAGNEIWDLSPLVNLTGLTRLNLENNEIEDVSPLAGLINLTLLNLENNEILDFSPLDALPESIHIIRHNNPGFTPAAPKIEGPWLWVIAPTDGMSGSDAAASGKDFLAEVSGGEVTELAIATEGAAAGEPVGNKVWTVGELSRRGGNNINDMVNATALGLGDINHHVAYGSITVESLSQQRTRMFVGSGDAVKVWLNGVLVHNEPVDRDADDYQESFPVTLERGTNILLVAVYEGEGWWSGFFGFDTNAEFTVYLPGPSLVLDTPRVADINEDGKVTILDLILVARDFGNNKLANPRTDVNGDGKVNISDLTLVAQSMDADAGNAGPSAVAMNGAISPAVIRAWILQAQIESNGSLVFQQGITNLRRLLETLIPKQTALLANYPNPFNPETWIPYQLAQASDVQVHIYAATGVLVRTLDLGHQAAGIYSDRSRAVYWDGENEIGEPVASGVYFYTLTAGDFTATRKMLIRK
;
A
#
# COMPACT_ATOMS: atom_id res chain seq x y z
N MET A 1 -61.77 103.58 -15.22
CA MET A 1 -62.08 103.36 -13.79
C MET A 1 -63.20 102.33 -13.67
N ASN A 2 -62.93 101.24 -12.94
CA ASN A 2 -63.83 100.47 -12.05
C ASN A 2 -65.13 99.85 -12.63
N LYS A 3 -65.60 98.66 -12.23
CA LYS A 3 -65.21 97.70 -11.18
C LYS A 3 -65.95 96.39 -11.49
N LEU A 4 -65.27 95.25 -11.50
CA LEU A 4 -65.89 93.92 -11.46
C LEU A 4 -66.15 93.51 -10.00
N THR A 5 -67.38 93.12 -9.69
CA THR A 5 -67.85 92.71 -8.35
C THR A 5 -67.86 91.19 -8.17
N LYS A 6 -66.80 90.68 -7.54
CA LYS A 6 -66.71 89.69 -6.42
C LYS A 6 -67.69 88.51 -6.20
N ARG A 7 -68.70 88.19 -7.02
CA ARG A 7 -69.66 87.09 -6.70
C ARG A 7 -69.69 85.86 -7.61
N GLN A 8 -69.01 85.85 -8.75
CA GLN A 8 -69.00 84.69 -9.67
C GLN A 8 -67.76 83.78 -9.59
N HIS A 9 -66.81 84.07 -8.69
CA HIS A 9 -65.59 83.26 -8.53
C HIS A 9 -65.68 82.18 -7.45
N ILE A 10 -66.80 82.04 -6.72
CA ILE A 10 -66.86 81.05 -5.62
C ILE A 10 -67.31 79.67 -6.11
N TYR A 11 -68.14 79.58 -7.15
CA TYR A 11 -68.61 78.27 -7.64
C TYR A 11 -67.63 77.53 -8.55
N VAL A 12 -66.80 78.26 -9.31
CA VAL A 12 -65.77 77.61 -10.16
C VAL A 12 -64.60 77.10 -9.32
N TYR A 13 -64.23 77.82 -8.25
CA TYR A 13 -63.13 77.40 -7.36
C TYR A 13 -63.52 76.27 -6.40
N VAL A 14 -64.78 76.16 -5.95
CA VAL A 14 -65.18 75.04 -5.08
C VAL A 14 -65.29 73.72 -5.85
N LEU A 15 -65.72 73.75 -7.13
CA LEU A 15 -65.78 72.53 -7.95
C LEU A 15 -64.38 72.10 -8.44
N THR A 16 -63.49 73.04 -8.77
CA THR A 16 -62.09 72.69 -9.09
C THR A 16 -61.29 72.30 -7.86
N PHE A 17 -61.53 72.91 -6.69
CA PHE A 17 -60.86 72.54 -5.44
C PHE A 17 -61.28 71.14 -4.96
N CYS A 18 -62.55 70.73 -5.10
CA CYS A 18 -62.98 69.36 -4.78
C CYS A 18 -62.46 68.31 -5.78
N VAL A 19 -62.31 68.64 -7.07
CA VAL A 19 -61.73 67.72 -8.05
C VAL A 19 -60.21 67.60 -7.88
N THR A 20 -59.50 68.67 -7.48
CA THR A 20 -58.06 68.59 -7.18
C THR A 20 -57.75 67.98 -5.80
N LEU A 21 -58.66 68.05 -4.82
CA LEU A 21 -58.46 67.40 -3.51
C LEU A 21 -58.60 65.87 -3.59
N CYS A 22 -59.32 65.33 -4.57
CA CYS A 22 -59.36 63.89 -4.84
C CYS A 22 -58.10 63.34 -5.55
N PHE A 23 -57.24 64.21 -6.08
CA PHE A 23 -55.94 63.83 -6.68
C PHE A 23 -54.74 64.18 -5.79
N LEU A 24 -54.96 64.68 -4.56
CA LEU A 24 -53.92 65.06 -3.60
C LEU A 24 -53.85 64.16 -2.36
N PHE A 25 -54.68 63.12 -2.28
CA PHE A 25 -54.40 61.99 -1.40
C PHE A 25 -53.69 60.92 -2.22
N PRO A 26 -52.52 60.41 -1.77
CA PRO A 26 -52.07 59.12 -2.24
C PRO A 26 -53.25 58.17 -2.01
N GLN A 27 -53.69 57.45 -3.03
CA GLN A 27 -54.50 56.27 -2.76
C GLN A 27 -53.65 55.42 -1.82
N ILE A 28 -54.04 55.32 -0.56
CA ILE A 28 -53.48 54.33 0.36
C ILE A 28 -53.98 53.00 -0.20
N THR A 29 -53.23 52.42 -1.13
CA THR A 29 -53.36 51.02 -1.46
C THR A 29 -53.07 50.28 -0.19
N MET A 30 -54.11 49.72 0.43
CA MET A 30 -53.93 48.78 1.54
C MET A 30 -53.00 47.68 1.04
N ALA A 31 -51.85 47.50 1.71
CA ALA A 31 -50.90 46.46 1.35
C ALA A 31 -51.65 45.11 1.34
N GLN A 32 -51.66 44.45 0.18
CA GLN A 32 -52.40 43.21 0.01
C GLN A 32 -51.83 42.16 0.94
N THR A 33 -52.62 41.72 1.92
CA THR A 33 -52.23 40.61 2.81
C THR A 33 -52.25 39.30 2.02
N VAL A 34 -51.20 38.50 2.17
CA VAL A 34 -51.06 37.21 1.48
C VAL A 34 -51.66 36.10 2.35
N ASN A 35 -52.50 35.27 1.74
CA ASN A 35 -53.06 34.09 2.39
C ASN A 35 -52.06 32.93 2.30
N ILE A 36 -51.51 32.53 3.44
CA ILE A 36 -50.59 31.38 3.58
C ILE A 36 -51.25 30.40 4.57
N PRO A 37 -52.07 29.45 4.08
CA PRO A 37 -52.90 28.60 4.94
C PRO A 37 -52.09 27.54 5.71
N ASP A 38 -50.92 27.15 5.20
CA ASP A 38 -50.01 26.25 5.89
C ASP A 38 -49.22 27.01 6.96
N ALA A 39 -49.45 26.67 8.23
CA ALA A 39 -48.83 27.37 9.35
C ALA A 39 -47.31 27.22 9.38
N ASN A 40 -46.79 26.08 8.91
CA ASN A 40 -45.35 25.80 8.88
C ASN A 40 -44.67 26.58 7.75
N LEU A 41 -45.29 26.62 6.57
CA LEU A 41 -44.83 27.48 5.48
C LEU A 41 -44.88 28.96 5.88
N ARG A 42 -45.98 29.39 6.52
CA ARG A 42 -46.11 30.77 6.97
C ARG A 42 -45.03 31.13 7.99
N ALA A 43 -44.69 30.22 8.89
CA ALA A 43 -43.61 30.41 9.85
C ALA A 43 -42.24 30.51 9.17
N ALA A 44 -41.97 29.66 8.16
CA ALA A 44 -40.75 29.71 7.37
C ALA A 44 -40.62 31.04 6.61
N ILE A 45 -41.68 31.46 5.91
CA ILE A 45 -41.74 32.76 5.21
C ILE A 45 -41.56 33.92 6.18
N ALA A 46 -42.22 33.91 7.33
CA ALA A 46 -42.05 34.95 8.35
C ALA A 46 -40.59 35.05 8.79
N THR A 47 -39.94 33.90 9.01
CA THR A 47 -38.52 33.84 9.39
C THR A 47 -37.63 34.40 8.28
N ALA A 48 -37.86 34.02 7.03
CA ALA A 48 -37.11 34.53 5.86
C ALA A 48 -37.26 36.05 5.70
N LEU A 49 -38.44 36.60 6.02
CA LEU A 49 -38.69 38.04 6.00
C LEU A 49 -38.22 38.78 7.26
N GLY A 50 -37.65 38.09 8.26
CA GLY A 50 -37.26 38.69 9.54
C GLY A 50 -38.44 39.18 10.41
N LYS A 51 -39.60 38.54 10.27
CA LYS A 51 -40.86 38.89 10.94
C LYS A 51 -41.21 37.90 12.04
N ALA A 52 -42.00 38.35 13.02
CA ALA A 52 -42.54 37.45 14.04
C ALA A 52 -43.66 36.57 13.44
N GLN A 53 -43.86 35.37 13.97
CA GLN A 53 -44.89 34.43 13.49
C GLN A 53 -46.31 35.03 13.50
N GLY A 54 -46.62 36.06 14.30
CA GLY A 54 -47.94 36.69 14.30
C GLY A 54 -48.16 37.78 13.25
N ASP A 55 -47.08 38.25 12.62
CA ASP A 55 -47.13 39.47 11.81
C ASP A 55 -47.86 39.26 10.48
N THR A 56 -48.53 40.30 10.01
CA THR A 56 -49.10 40.33 8.67
C THR A 56 -47.98 40.29 7.63
N ILE A 57 -48.10 39.37 6.67
CA ILE A 57 -47.21 39.26 5.51
C ILE A 57 -47.95 39.81 4.29
N THR A 58 -47.35 40.79 3.63
CA THR A 58 -47.92 41.49 2.48
C THR A 58 -47.31 41.02 1.16
N ALA A 59 -47.98 41.28 0.04
CA ALA A 59 -47.50 40.92 -1.29
C ALA A 59 -46.17 41.63 -1.64
N GLU A 60 -46.00 42.88 -1.20
CA GLU A 60 -44.75 43.63 -1.40
C GLU A 60 -43.59 42.98 -0.66
N GLU A 61 -43.81 42.54 0.58
CA GLU A 61 -42.80 41.81 1.36
C GLU A 61 -42.50 40.44 0.73
N MET A 62 -43.52 39.69 0.31
CA MET A 62 -43.33 38.41 -0.39
C MET A 62 -42.45 38.57 -1.63
N ALA A 63 -42.68 39.62 -2.42
CA ALA A 63 -41.89 39.92 -3.61
C ALA A 63 -40.41 40.24 -3.31
N THR A 64 -40.02 40.47 -2.04
CA THR A 64 -38.60 40.63 -1.67
C THR A 64 -37.85 39.32 -1.46
N LEU A 65 -38.56 38.19 -1.35
CA LEU A 65 -37.93 36.89 -1.20
C LEU A 65 -37.20 36.50 -2.48
N THR A 66 -35.91 36.21 -2.34
CA THR A 66 -35.04 35.64 -3.38
C THR A 66 -34.77 34.16 -3.15
N ASP A 67 -34.83 33.73 -1.90
CA ASP A 67 -34.60 32.35 -1.46
C ASP A 67 -35.59 31.97 -0.36
N LEU A 68 -35.93 30.68 -0.30
CA LEU A 68 -36.73 30.12 0.78
C LEU A 68 -36.24 28.72 1.13
N GLU A 69 -35.74 28.56 2.35
CA GLU A 69 -35.34 27.26 2.91
C GLU A 69 -36.26 26.86 4.07
N ALA A 70 -36.87 25.67 3.99
CA ALA A 70 -37.85 25.20 4.96
C ALA A 70 -37.86 23.66 5.07
N HIS A 71 -36.74 23.08 5.49
CA HIS A 71 -36.61 21.63 5.66
C HIS A 71 -37.31 21.11 6.91
N ASN A 72 -37.79 19.86 6.88
CA ASN A 72 -38.32 19.15 8.05
C ASN A 72 -39.44 19.90 8.80
N ALA A 73 -40.22 20.71 8.07
CA ALA A 73 -41.20 21.61 8.66
C ALA A 73 -42.63 21.03 8.65
N GLY A 74 -42.84 19.87 7.99
CA GLY A 74 -44.16 19.29 7.81
C GLY A 74 -45.07 20.15 6.91
N ILE A 75 -44.49 20.89 5.97
CA ILE A 75 -45.20 21.70 4.98
C ILE A 75 -45.95 20.77 4.02
N ARG A 76 -47.21 21.11 3.73
CA ARG A 76 -48.05 20.38 2.77
C ARG A 76 -48.53 21.25 1.62
N ASN A 77 -48.68 22.54 1.86
CA ASN A 77 -49.36 23.44 0.93
C ASN A 77 -48.53 24.71 0.70
N LEU A 78 -48.11 24.91 -0.56
CA LEU A 78 -47.31 26.04 -1.02
C LEU A 78 -48.12 27.33 -1.31
N THR A 79 -49.43 27.32 -1.05
CA THR A 79 -50.31 28.48 -1.29
C THR A 79 -49.76 29.73 -0.60
N GLY A 80 -49.68 30.82 -1.36
CA GLY A 80 -49.09 32.08 -0.94
C GLY A 80 -47.75 32.37 -1.62
N LEU A 81 -47.01 31.35 -2.05
CA LEU A 81 -45.74 31.55 -2.78
C LEU A 81 -45.90 32.21 -4.15
N THR A 82 -47.10 32.20 -4.75
CA THR A 82 -47.38 32.94 -5.99
C THR A 82 -47.05 34.45 -5.91
N PHE A 83 -46.97 35.01 -4.70
CA PHE A 83 -46.58 36.40 -4.47
C PHE A 83 -45.07 36.62 -4.32
N ALA A 84 -44.27 35.56 -4.20
CA ALA A 84 -42.81 35.63 -4.13
C ALA A 84 -42.20 35.76 -5.53
N THR A 85 -42.58 36.81 -6.27
CA THR A 85 -42.30 36.92 -7.71
C THR A 85 -40.81 37.04 -8.07
N ASN A 86 -39.95 37.35 -7.11
CA ASN A 86 -38.49 37.41 -7.30
C ASN A 86 -37.76 36.19 -6.70
N LEU A 87 -38.49 35.14 -6.33
CA LEU A 87 -37.90 33.92 -5.79
C LEU A 87 -37.04 33.24 -6.87
N GLU A 88 -35.77 33.04 -6.57
CA GLU A 88 -34.79 32.37 -7.41
C GLU A 88 -34.53 30.93 -6.92
N GLU A 89 -34.64 30.68 -5.61
CA GLU A 89 -34.35 29.36 -5.03
C GLU A 89 -35.41 28.94 -3.99
N ILE A 90 -35.86 27.69 -4.08
CA ILE A 90 -36.71 27.08 -3.05
C ILE A 90 -36.14 25.73 -2.64
N ARG A 91 -35.90 25.54 -1.33
CA ARG A 91 -35.42 24.29 -0.74
C ARG A 91 -36.31 23.85 0.41
N CYS A 92 -37.16 22.84 0.19
CA CYS A 92 -38.12 22.35 1.20
C CYS A 92 -38.07 20.83 1.33
N ASN A 93 -36.88 20.27 1.52
CA ASN A 93 -36.69 18.82 1.74
C ASN A 93 -37.43 18.29 2.97
N ASN A 94 -37.78 17.01 2.96
CA ASN A 94 -38.38 16.29 4.10
C ASN A 94 -39.68 16.96 4.58
N ASN A 95 -40.61 17.11 3.65
CA ASN A 95 -41.93 17.68 3.88
C ASN A 95 -42.99 16.74 3.28
N LEU A 96 -44.19 17.24 3.07
CA LEU A 96 -45.35 16.49 2.59
C LEU A 96 -46.04 17.25 1.45
N ILE A 97 -45.24 17.97 0.65
CA ILE A 97 -45.68 18.76 -0.50
C ILE A 97 -46.05 17.80 -1.62
N SER A 98 -47.21 18.01 -2.24
CA SER A 98 -47.65 17.27 -3.43
C SER A 98 -48.01 18.19 -4.61
N ASP A 99 -48.37 19.43 -4.32
CA ASP A 99 -48.93 20.38 -5.29
C ASP A 99 -47.96 21.54 -5.53
N LEU A 100 -47.45 21.61 -6.76
CA LEU A 100 -46.53 22.65 -7.22
C LEU A 100 -47.24 23.83 -7.92
N LEU A 101 -48.58 23.82 -8.02
CA LEU A 101 -49.34 24.90 -8.68
C LEU A 101 -48.94 26.31 -8.19
N PRO A 102 -48.65 26.55 -6.89
CA PRO A 102 -48.21 27.86 -6.42
C PRO A 102 -46.87 28.37 -7.00
N LEU A 103 -46.10 27.52 -7.69
CA LEU A 103 -44.82 27.86 -8.31
C LEU A 103 -44.94 28.29 -9.78
N THR A 104 -46.11 28.07 -10.42
CA THR A 104 -46.29 28.17 -11.89
C THR A 104 -45.78 29.47 -12.52
N ASP A 105 -45.99 30.62 -11.85
CA ASP A 105 -45.64 31.94 -12.37
C ASP A 105 -44.32 32.50 -11.81
N LEU A 106 -43.57 31.70 -11.04
CA LEU A 106 -42.32 32.12 -10.42
C LEU A 106 -41.14 31.98 -11.40
N ILE A 107 -41.23 32.71 -12.52
CA ILE A 107 -40.33 32.60 -13.68
C ILE A 107 -38.86 32.90 -13.38
N ASN A 108 -38.56 33.49 -12.23
CA ASN A 108 -37.19 33.77 -11.78
C ASN A 108 -36.54 32.57 -11.08
N LEU A 109 -37.30 31.49 -10.82
CA LEU A 109 -36.75 30.28 -10.21
C LEU A 109 -35.64 29.69 -11.08
N ARG A 110 -34.51 29.44 -10.41
CA ARG A 110 -33.30 28.81 -10.93
C ARG A 110 -33.06 27.46 -10.25
N VAL A 111 -33.44 27.32 -8.99
CA VAL A 111 -33.26 26.08 -8.21
C VAL A 111 -34.56 25.69 -7.53
N ILE A 112 -35.00 24.44 -7.75
CA ILE A 112 -36.05 23.80 -6.97
C ILE A 112 -35.48 22.53 -6.34
N GLU A 113 -35.47 22.48 -5.02
CA GLU A 113 -35.02 21.34 -4.22
C GLU A 113 -36.13 20.89 -3.25
N LEU A 114 -36.75 19.76 -3.57
CA LEU A 114 -37.92 19.22 -2.87
C LEU A 114 -37.75 17.72 -2.61
N ARG A 115 -36.59 17.31 -2.09
CA ARG A 115 -36.31 15.92 -1.71
C ARG A 115 -37.27 15.41 -0.64
N ASP A 116 -37.57 14.12 -0.62
CA ASP A 116 -38.39 13.48 0.42
C ASP A 116 -39.73 14.22 0.60
N ASN A 117 -40.52 14.23 -0.48
CA ASN A 117 -41.87 14.80 -0.53
C ASN A 117 -42.82 13.79 -1.18
N VAL A 118 -44.01 14.22 -1.63
CA VAL A 118 -45.01 13.35 -2.25
C VAL A 118 -45.46 13.92 -3.60
N ILE A 119 -44.50 14.42 -4.37
CA ILE A 119 -44.72 15.08 -5.67
C ILE A 119 -44.78 14.02 -6.77
N SER A 120 -45.77 14.12 -7.64
CA SER A 120 -45.88 13.25 -8.82
C SER A 120 -46.13 14.02 -10.12
N ASP A 121 -46.56 15.28 -10.04
CA ASP A 121 -46.90 16.12 -11.19
C ASP A 121 -45.95 17.31 -11.31
N LEU A 122 -45.19 17.35 -12.41
CA LEU A 122 -44.30 18.45 -12.75
C LEU A 122 -44.93 19.46 -13.72
N SER A 123 -46.18 19.28 -14.14
CA SER A 123 -46.87 20.21 -15.07
C SER A 123 -46.82 21.67 -14.63
N PRO A 124 -46.94 22.01 -13.33
CA PRO A 124 -46.84 23.41 -12.89
C PRO A 124 -45.51 24.08 -13.19
N ILE A 125 -44.40 23.33 -13.31
CA ILE A 125 -43.08 23.92 -13.52
C ILE A 125 -42.65 23.97 -15.00
N ALA A 126 -43.50 23.52 -15.93
CA ALA A 126 -43.15 23.42 -17.34
C ALA A 126 -42.76 24.76 -18.01
N GLY A 127 -43.30 25.87 -17.50
CA GLY A 127 -43.02 27.22 -18.00
C GLY A 127 -41.79 27.89 -17.39
N LEU A 128 -41.13 27.27 -16.41
CA LEU A 128 -40.06 27.88 -15.62
C LEU A 128 -38.70 27.76 -16.33
N ILE A 129 -38.61 28.32 -17.54
CA ILE A 129 -37.47 28.15 -18.47
C ILE A 129 -36.10 28.63 -17.93
N ASN A 130 -36.07 29.35 -16.82
CA ASN A 130 -34.83 29.79 -16.16
C ASN A 130 -34.28 28.78 -15.15
N LEU A 131 -34.95 27.64 -14.95
CA LEU A 131 -34.47 26.58 -14.08
C LEU A 131 -33.12 26.04 -14.55
N GLU A 132 -32.20 25.97 -13.61
CA GLU A 132 -30.84 25.45 -13.76
C GLU A 132 -30.69 24.12 -13.02
N TRP A 133 -31.38 23.97 -11.88
CA TRP A 133 -31.34 22.77 -11.05
C TRP A 133 -32.74 22.32 -10.64
N LEU A 134 -33.02 21.05 -10.88
CA LEU A 134 -34.19 20.35 -10.35
C LEU A 134 -33.74 19.17 -9.50
N ILE A 135 -34.15 19.15 -8.24
CA ILE A 135 -33.79 18.12 -7.29
C ILE A 135 -35.08 17.63 -6.61
N PHE A 136 -35.54 16.45 -7.03
CA PHE A 136 -36.77 15.80 -6.58
C PHE A 136 -36.54 14.36 -6.11
N THR A 137 -35.36 14.07 -5.55
CA THR A 137 -35.03 12.77 -4.95
C THR A 137 -36.14 12.28 -4.00
N HIS A 138 -36.48 11.00 -4.06
CA HIS A 138 -37.49 10.35 -3.20
C HIS A 138 -38.85 11.05 -3.26
N ASN A 139 -39.53 10.88 -4.39
CA ASN A 139 -40.88 11.38 -4.68
C ASN A 139 -41.69 10.30 -5.42
N SER A 140 -42.65 10.67 -6.26
CA SER A 140 -43.47 9.72 -7.03
C SER A 140 -43.64 10.18 -8.48
N ILE A 141 -42.58 10.76 -9.05
CA ILE A 141 -42.56 11.28 -10.42
C ILE A 141 -42.36 10.11 -11.39
N SER A 142 -43.19 10.05 -12.44
CA SER A 142 -43.00 9.08 -13.54
C SER A 142 -42.92 9.73 -14.92
N ASP A 143 -43.31 11.01 -15.04
CA ASP A 143 -43.41 11.74 -16.30
C ASP A 143 -42.48 12.95 -16.31
N LEU A 144 -41.51 12.95 -17.23
CA LEU A 144 -40.59 14.05 -17.46
C LEU A 144 -41.01 14.97 -18.63
N SER A 145 -42.14 14.70 -19.30
CA SER A 145 -42.63 15.57 -20.39
C SER A 145 -42.76 17.05 -19.99
N PRO A 146 -43.14 17.43 -18.76
CA PRO A 146 -43.20 18.84 -18.37
C PRO A 146 -41.85 19.55 -18.41
N ILE A 147 -40.72 18.84 -18.36
CA ILE A 147 -39.39 19.46 -18.31
C ILE A 147 -38.68 19.51 -19.67
N GLU A 148 -39.33 19.10 -20.76
CA GLU A 148 -38.72 19.00 -22.10
C GLU A 148 -38.18 20.34 -22.64
N GLU A 149 -38.86 21.45 -22.32
CA GLU A 149 -38.51 22.80 -22.77
C GLU A 149 -37.64 23.58 -21.77
N LEU A 150 -37.21 22.95 -20.66
CA LEU A 150 -36.36 23.60 -19.64
C LEU A 150 -34.88 23.60 -20.07
N ILE A 151 -34.62 24.21 -21.23
CA ILE A 151 -33.33 24.19 -21.94
C ILE A 151 -32.14 24.80 -21.18
N ASN A 152 -32.39 25.48 -20.05
CA ASN A 152 -31.35 26.00 -19.17
C ASN A 152 -30.93 25.04 -18.06
N LEU A 153 -31.58 23.88 -17.95
CA LEU A 153 -31.23 22.87 -16.96
C LEU A 153 -29.77 22.43 -17.14
N PHE A 154 -29.07 22.48 -16.04
CA PHE A 154 -27.68 22.12 -15.88
C PHE A 154 -27.53 20.89 -14.97
N GLY A 155 -28.46 20.67 -14.04
CA GLY A 155 -28.50 19.47 -13.22
C GLY A 155 -29.92 18.96 -12.94
N LEU A 156 -30.08 17.64 -12.97
CA LEU A 156 -31.33 16.93 -12.72
C LEU A 156 -31.09 15.77 -11.73
N ALA A 157 -31.70 15.85 -10.55
CA ALA A 157 -31.70 14.82 -9.52
C ALA A 157 -33.13 14.29 -9.36
N VAL A 158 -33.39 13.07 -9.79
CA VAL A 158 -34.73 12.46 -9.77
C VAL A 158 -34.67 11.01 -9.29
N GLU A 159 -33.80 10.79 -8.31
CA GLU A 159 -33.51 9.44 -7.83
C GLU A 159 -34.61 8.98 -6.89
N ASP A 160 -34.81 7.68 -6.73
CA ASP A 160 -35.93 7.10 -5.96
C ASP A 160 -37.29 7.68 -6.41
N ASN A 161 -37.63 7.39 -7.66
CA ASN A 161 -38.86 7.81 -8.33
C ASN A 161 -39.38 6.66 -9.22
N LEU A 162 -40.28 6.95 -10.16
CA LEU A 162 -40.92 5.98 -11.05
C LEU A 162 -40.64 6.29 -12.53
N ILE A 163 -39.46 6.86 -12.83
CA ILE A 163 -39.09 7.30 -14.18
C ILE A 163 -38.54 6.13 -14.97
N SER A 164 -39.13 5.85 -16.13
CA SER A 164 -38.65 4.83 -17.07
C SER A 164 -38.40 5.36 -18.48
N ASP A 165 -38.73 6.62 -18.76
CA ASP A 165 -38.59 7.24 -20.07
C ASP A 165 -37.78 8.54 -19.99
N LEU A 166 -36.61 8.55 -20.62
CA LEU A 166 -35.72 9.71 -20.71
C LEU A 166 -35.90 10.50 -22.01
N SER A 167 -36.81 10.11 -22.91
CA SER A 167 -37.06 10.81 -24.17
C SER A 167 -37.30 12.33 -23.99
N PRO A 168 -38.06 12.79 -22.97
CA PRO A 168 -38.29 14.21 -22.75
C PRO A 168 -37.03 15.04 -22.52
N ILE A 169 -35.97 14.45 -21.96
CA ILE A 169 -34.75 15.20 -21.63
C ILE A 169 -33.71 15.21 -22.76
N SER A 170 -33.95 14.50 -23.86
CA SER A 170 -32.98 14.34 -24.97
C SER A 170 -32.51 15.65 -25.62
N GLY A 171 -33.31 16.73 -25.51
CA GLY A 171 -33.00 18.06 -26.02
C GLY A 171 -32.25 18.98 -25.05
N LEU A 172 -32.03 18.57 -23.80
CA LEU A 172 -31.47 19.41 -22.74
C LEU A 172 -29.93 19.50 -22.83
N ILE A 173 -29.42 20.04 -23.93
CA ILE A 173 -27.99 20.06 -24.30
C ILE A 173 -27.06 20.80 -23.31
N LYS A 174 -27.62 21.54 -22.34
CA LYS A 174 -26.86 22.19 -21.24
C LYS A 174 -26.73 21.32 -19.99
N LEU A 175 -27.45 20.20 -19.92
CA LEU A 175 -27.41 19.30 -18.78
C LEU A 175 -25.99 18.75 -18.61
N GLU A 176 -25.39 19.00 -17.45
CA GLU A 176 -24.05 18.52 -17.10
C GLU A 176 -24.09 17.35 -16.12
N ARG A 177 -25.14 17.25 -15.29
CA ARG A 177 -25.28 16.19 -14.28
C ARG A 177 -26.67 15.60 -14.27
N ILE A 178 -26.73 14.28 -14.24
CA ILE A 178 -27.97 13.54 -14.10
C ILE A 178 -27.81 12.45 -13.04
N TRP A 179 -28.76 12.39 -12.12
CA TRP A 179 -28.87 11.34 -11.11
C TRP A 179 -30.21 10.64 -11.26
N LEU A 180 -30.16 9.31 -11.45
CA LEU A 180 -31.28 8.44 -11.83
C LEU A 180 -31.36 7.16 -11.00
N HIS A 181 -30.59 7.05 -9.90
CA HIS A 181 -30.58 5.84 -9.08
C HIS A 181 -31.96 5.51 -8.51
N GLU A 182 -32.19 4.23 -8.19
CA GLU A 182 -33.45 3.72 -7.64
C GLU A 182 -34.69 4.08 -8.49
N ASN A 183 -34.58 3.97 -9.81
CA ASN A 183 -35.72 4.07 -10.73
C ASN A 183 -35.98 2.72 -11.42
N PRO A 184 -37.18 2.51 -12.00
CA PRO A 184 -37.43 1.37 -12.89
C PRO A 184 -36.42 1.29 -14.05
N PRO A 185 -36.29 0.16 -14.75
CA PRO A 185 -35.29 0.00 -15.79
C PRO A 185 -35.31 1.09 -16.87
N ILE A 186 -34.13 1.59 -17.25
CA ILE A 186 -33.96 2.78 -18.11
C ILE A 186 -33.21 2.44 -19.40
N ASP A 187 -33.72 2.96 -20.52
CA ASP A 187 -33.00 3.05 -21.81
C ASP A 187 -32.19 4.36 -21.87
N LEU A 188 -30.88 4.25 -22.14
CA LEU A 188 -29.95 5.38 -22.23
C LEU A 188 -29.92 6.02 -23.62
N ALA A 189 -30.58 5.47 -24.64
CA ALA A 189 -30.58 6.02 -26.00
C ALA A 189 -30.94 7.53 -26.06
N PRO A 190 -31.90 8.05 -25.27
CA PRO A 190 -32.20 9.49 -25.24
C PRO A 190 -31.03 10.38 -24.80
N LEU A 191 -30.01 9.84 -24.13
CA LEU A 191 -28.88 10.61 -23.62
C LEU A 191 -27.82 10.94 -24.68
N GLU A 192 -27.84 10.28 -25.86
CA GLU A 192 -26.82 10.44 -26.91
C GLU A 192 -26.62 11.91 -27.34
N GLY A 193 -27.65 12.75 -27.24
CA GLY A 193 -27.64 14.16 -27.62
C GLY A 193 -27.14 15.13 -26.54
N LEU A 194 -26.88 14.68 -25.31
CA LEU A 194 -26.54 15.53 -24.17
C LEU A 194 -25.06 15.92 -24.16
N ILE A 195 -24.65 16.70 -25.16
CA ILE A 195 -23.25 17.04 -25.44
C ILE A 195 -22.49 17.76 -24.30
N SER A 196 -23.21 18.27 -23.28
CA SER A 196 -22.60 18.88 -22.10
C SER A 196 -22.49 17.94 -20.89
N LEU A 197 -23.07 16.73 -20.96
CA LEU A 197 -23.11 15.81 -19.84
C LEU A 197 -21.69 15.43 -19.39
N ARG A 198 -21.45 15.55 -18.09
CA ARG A 198 -20.18 15.23 -17.42
C ARG A 198 -20.31 14.07 -16.46
N THR A 199 -21.47 13.96 -15.81
CA THR A 199 -21.72 12.99 -14.75
C THR A 199 -23.07 12.33 -14.95
N ILE A 200 -23.08 11.00 -14.87
CA ILE A 200 -24.28 10.18 -14.78
C ILE A 200 -24.12 9.24 -13.59
N ASN A 201 -25.07 9.26 -12.64
CA ASN A 201 -25.17 8.23 -11.61
C ASN A 201 -26.53 7.53 -11.66
N SER A 202 -26.53 6.21 -11.58
CA SER A 202 -27.69 5.35 -11.78
C SER A 202 -27.56 4.02 -11.04
N TRP A 203 -27.04 4.02 -9.81
CA TRP A 203 -26.93 2.80 -9.01
C TRP A 203 -28.32 2.22 -8.67
N GLY A 204 -28.45 0.89 -8.61
CA GLY A 204 -29.73 0.21 -8.32
C GLY A 204 -30.79 0.32 -9.43
N THR A 205 -30.49 1.00 -10.55
CA THR A 205 -31.38 1.12 -11.71
C THR A 205 -30.88 0.23 -12.83
N PRO A 206 -31.58 -0.86 -13.19
CA PRO A 206 -31.18 -1.73 -14.29
C PRO A 206 -31.14 -0.96 -15.61
N ILE A 207 -29.99 -0.96 -16.28
CA ILE A 207 -29.85 -0.39 -17.61
C ILE A 207 -30.19 -1.47 -18.65
N ILE A 208 -31.20 -1.22 -19.48
CA ILE A 208 -31.68 -2.20 -20.48
C ILE A 208 -31.08 -2.01 -21.88
N SER A 209 -30.45 -0.85 -22.13
CA SER A 209 -29.69 -0.57 -23.36
C SER A 209 -28.19 -0.77 -23.13
N ASP A 210 -27.38 -0.85 -24.20
CA ASP A 210 -25.92 -0.84 -24.03
C ASP A 210 -25.38 0.55 -23.62
N LEU A 211 -24.07 0.64 -23.38
CA LEU A 211 -23.38 1.89 -23.02
C LEU A 211 -23.03 2.78 -24.23
N SER A 212 -23.43 2.41 -25.46
CA SER A 212 -23.12 3.15 -26.68
C SER A 212 -23.57 4.62 -26.69
N PRO A 213 -24.73 4.99 -26.10
CA PRO A 213 -25.13 6.40 -26.01
C PRO A 213 -24.12 7.25 -25.22
N LEU A 214 -23.58 6.70 -24.13
CA LEU A 214 -22.64 7.40 -23.25
C LEU A 214 -21.26 7.59 -23.89
N ALA A 215 -20.81 6.60 -24.66
CA ALA A 215 -19.52 6.62 -25.35
C ALA A 215 -19.36 7.79 -26.35
N LYS A 216 -20.48 8.34 -26.84
CA LYS A 216 -20.50 9.44 -27.81
C LYS A 216 -20.42 10.83 -27.16
N LEU A 217 -20.52 10.91 -25.83
CA LEU A 217 -20.61 12.17 -25.10
C LEU A 217 -19.22 12.79 -24.90
N PRO A 218 -18.92 13.95 -25.51
CA PRO A 218 -17.54 14.45 -25.61
C PRO A 218 -17.00 15.05 -24.30
N LYS A 219 -17.87 15.33 -23.32
CA LYS A 219 -17.50 15.92 -22.02
C LYS A 219 -17.69 14.96 -20.85
N LEU A 220 -18.11 13.72 -21.10
CA LEU A 220 -18.40 12.76 -20.06
C LEU A 220 -17.11 12.40 -19.31
N GLN A 221 -17.17 12.49 -17.98
CA GLN A 221 -16.03 12.31 -17.09
C GLN A 221 -16.30 11.28 -16.01
N VAL A 222 -17.54 11.20 -15.52
CA VAL A 222 -17.94 10.33 -14.41
C VAL A 222 -19.12 9.48 -14.85
N ILE A 223 -18.96 8.17 -14.75
CA ILE A 223 -20.05 7.20 -14.90
C ILE A 223 -20.10 6.38 -13.60
N ASP A 224 -21.25 6.38 -12.96
CA ASP A 224 -21.54 5.57 -11.78
C ASP A 224 -22.83 4.77 -12.03
N ILE A 225 -22.69 3.52 -12.44
CA ILE A 225 -23.81 2.62 -12.73
C ILE A 225 -23.54 1.30 -12.00
N CYS A 226 -23.92 1.26 -10.73
CA CYS A 226 -23.75 0.10 -9.86
C CYS A 226 -25.04 -0.73 -9.73
N GLY A 227 -24.95 -2.02 -9.43
CA GLY A 227 -26.12 -2.86 -9.16
C GLY A 227 -27.01 -3.07 -10.38
N GLY A 228 -26.41 -3.46 -11.50
CA GLY A 228 -27.08 -3.69 -12.78
C GLY A 228 -26.70 -5.03 -13.41
N GLU A 229 -26.99 -5.17 -14.71
CA GLU A 229 -26.70 -6.37 -15.52
C GLU A 229 -25.68 -6.03 -16.64
N ILE A 230 -24.76 -5.08 -16.38
CA ILE A 230 -23.77 -4.66 -17.38
C ILE A 230 -22.66 -5.72 -17.47
N SER A 231 -22.42 -6.26 -18.66
CA SER A 231 -21.30 -7.17 -18.94
C SER A 231 -20.36 -6.66 -20.04
N ASP A 232 -20.85 -5.81 -20.95
CA ASP A 232 -20.09 -5.32 -22.10
C ASP A 232 -19.63 -3.87 -21.94
N LEU A 233 -18.32 -3.70 -21.78
CA LEU A 233 -17.66 -2.39 -21.73
C LEU A 233 -17.13 -1.92 -23.09
N SER A 234 -17.28 -2.71 -24.16
CA SER A 234 -16.75 -2.38 -25.49
C SER A 234 -17.18 -1.00 -26.03
N PRO A 235 -18.38 -0.48 -25.74
CA PRO A 235 -18.73 0.87 -26.17
C PRO A 235 -17.81 1.95 -25.59
N LEU A 236 -17.28 1.75 -24.38
CA LEU A 236 -16.43 2.73 -23.70
C LEU A 236 -14.97 2.74 -24.17
N ALA A 237 -14.56 1.84 -25.07
CA ALA A 237 -13.15 1.63 -25.42
C ALA A 237 -12.38 2.88 -25.89
N ASN A 238 -13.10 3.88 -26.42
CA ASN A 238 -12.53 5.14 -26.92
C ASN A 238 -12.98 6.38 -26.13
N ALA A 239 -13.70 6.22 -25.02
CA ALA A 239 -14.19 7.30 -24.17
C ALA A 239 -13.06 7.88 -23.28
N THR A 240 -11.94 8.27 -23.89
CA THR A 240 -10.70 8.70 -23.24
C THR A 240 -10.81 9.96 -22.37
N GLY A 241 -11.96 10.65 -22.41
CA GLY A 241 -12.28 11.76 -21.52
C GLY A 241 -12.66 11.35 -20.09
N LEU A 242 -12.99 10.07 -19.87
CA LEU A 242 -13.42 9.54 -18.58
C LEU A 242 -12.32 9.66 -17.52
N LYS A 243 -12.77 9.98 -16.30
CA LYS A 243 -11.96 10.18 -15.09
C LYS A 243 -12.35 9.21 -13.99
N GLU A 244 -13.64 8.97 -13.82
CA GLU A 244 -14.14 8.11 -12.76
C GLU A 244 -15.16 7.14 -13.34
N LEU A 245 -14.96 5.85 -13.05
CA LEU A 245 -15.86 4.77 -13.41
C LEU A 245 -16.20 3.97 -12.18
N SER A 246 -17.50 3.81 -11.91
CA SER A 246 -18.01 2.90 -10.90
C SER A 246 -19.04 1.99 -11.54
N PHE A 247 -18.72 0.70 -11.57
CA PHE A 247 -19.58 -0.37 -12.09
C PHE A 247 -19.68 -1.50 -11.07
N ALA A 248 -19.72 -1.18 -9.78
CA ALA A 248 -19.81 -2.19 -8.73
C ALA A 248 -21.12 -2.98 -8.82
N GLY A 249 -21.09 -4.29 -8.59
CA GLY A 249 -22.30 -5.13 -8.63
C GLY A 249 -22.89 -5.25 -10.04
N ASN A 250 -22.07 -5.62 -11.01
CA ASN A 250 -22.48 -5.90 -12.39
C ASN A 250 -21.96 -7.30 -12.82
N GLU A 251 -22.02 -7.62 -14.11
CA GLU A 251 -21.61 -8.92 -14.69
C GLU A 251 -20.38 -8.76 -15.60
N ILE A 252 -19.45 -7.86 -15.23
CA ILE A 252 -18.27 -7.53 -16.05
C ILE A 252 -17.20 -8.60 -15.87
N TRP A 253 -16.69 -9.13 -16.97
CA TRP A 253 -15.57 -10.08 -16.98
C TRP A 253 -14.40 -9.65 -17.88
N ASP A 254 -14.65 -8.85 -18.93
CA ASP A 254 -13.62 -8.37 -19.87
C ASP A 254 -13.27 -6.89 -19.63
N LEU A 255 -12.02 -6.65 -19.24
CA LEU A 255 -11.47 -5.31 -19.02
C LEU A 255 -10.68 -4.75 -20.22
N SER A 256 -10.55 -5.51 -21.32
CA SER A 256 -9.84 -5.08 -22.52
C SER A 256 -10.28 -3.72 -23.08
N PRO A 257 -11.56 -3.30 -22.99
CA PRO A 257 -11.98 -1.97 -23.42
C PRO A 257 -11.35 -0.83 -22.61
N LEU A 258 -10.95 -1.06 -21.36
CA LEU A 258 -10.45 -0.01 -20.47
C LEU A 258 -9.00 0.39 -20.75
N VAL A 259 -8.24 -0.38 -21.54
CA VAL A 259 -6.78 -0.21 -21.73
C VAL A 259 -6.36 1.20 -22.19
N ASN A 260 -7.21 1.87 -22.97
CA ASN A 260 -6.92 3.20 -23.52
C ASN A 260 -7.39 4.34 -22.61
N LEU A 261 -8.13 4.04 -21.54
CA LEU A 261 -8.68 5.04 -20.62
C LEU A 261 -7.63 5.49 -19.59
N THR A 262 -6.42 5.78 -20.06
CA THR A 262 -5.26 6.20 -19.26
C THR A 262 -5.49 7.50 -18.47
N GLY A 263 -6.56 8.23 -18.76
CA GLY A 263 -7.00 9.41 -18.02
C GLY A 263 -7.77 9.12 -16.74
N LEU A 264 -8.13 7.86 -16.46
CA LEU A 264 -8.86 7.44 -15.26
C LEU A 264 -8.05 7.70 -13.99
N THR A 265 -8.75 8.19 -12.97
CA THR A 265 -8.23 8.46 -11.62
C THR A 265 -8.93 7.60 -10.57
N ARG A 266 -10.18 7.18 -10.78
CA ARG A 266 -10.90 6.29 -9.86
C ARG A 266 -11.61 5.20 -10.66
N LEU A 267 -11.42 3.95 -10.27
CA LEU A 267 -12.06 2.80 -10.90
C LEU A 267 -12.60 1.86 -9.81
N ASN A 268 -13.92 1.68 -9.78
CA ASN A 268 -14.59 0.73 -8.91
C ASN A 268 -15.25 -0.36 -9.76
N LEU A 269 -14.78 -1.58 -9.60
CA LEU A 269 -15.21 -2.80 -10.29
C LEU A 269 -15.54 -3.91 -9.27
N GLU A 270 -15.84 -3.53 -8.03
CA GLU A 270 -16.23 -4.47 -6.97
C GLU A 270 -17.42 -5.34 -7.40
N ASN A 271 -17.46 -6.59 -6.95
CA ASN A 271 -18.61 -7.49 -7.15
C ASN A 271 -18.96 -7.66 -8.64
N ASN A 272 -18.03 -8.23 -9.39
CA ASN A 272 -18.11 -8.55 -10.81
C ASN A 272 -17.50 -9.95 -11.06
N GLU A 273 -17.34 -10.35 -12.34
CA GLU A 273 -16.84 -11.67 -12.77
C GLU A 273 -15.44 -11.57 -13.40
N ILE A 274 -14.59 -10.67 -12.90
CA ILE A 274 -13.28 -10.37 -13.50
C ILE A 274 -12.26 -11.45 -13.12
N GLU A 275 -11.57 -12.01 -14.11
CA GLU A 275 -10.43 -12.91 -13.89
C GLU A 275 -9.07 -12.26 -14.25
N ASP A 276 -9.03 -11.46 -15.33
CA ASP A 276 -7.80 -10.87 -15.88
C ASP A 276 -7.73 -9.35 -15.67
N VAL A 277 -6.75 -8.92 -14.89
CA VAL A 277 -6.47 -7.51 -14.61
C VAL A 277 -5.34 -6.93 -15.46
N SER A 278 -4.76 -7.69 -16.38
CA SER A 278 -3.70 -7.22 -17.27
C SER A 278 -4.05 -5.96 -18.09
N PRO A 279 -5.31 -5.72 -18.51
CA PRO A 279 -5.68 -4.48 -19.20
C PRO A 279 -5.52 -3.22 -18.33
N LEU A 280 -5.48 -3.37 -17.00
CA LEU A 280 -5.38 -2.25 -16.06
C LEU A 280 -3.93 -1.80 -15.80
N ALA A 281 -2.93 -2.58 -16.20
CA ALA A 281 -1.51 -2.33 -15.89
C ALA A 281 -0.98 -0.97 -16.40
N GLY A 282 -1.62 -0.39 -17.43
CA GLY A 282 -1.27 0.91 -18.00
C GLY A 282 -1.97 2.12 -17.35
N LEU A 283 -2.89 1.91 -16.41
CA LEU A 283 -3.72 2.98 -15.82
C LEU A 283 -3.03 3.67 -14.64
N ILE A 284 -1.82 4.19 -14.91
CA ILE A 284 -0.91 4.75 -13.90
C ILE A 284 -1.40 6.04 -13.20
N ASN A 285 -2.49 6.64 -13.69
CA ASN A 285 -3.09 7.84 -13.10
C ASN A 285 -4.18 7.53 -12.06
N LEU A 286 -4.49 6.26 -11.82
CA LEU A 286 -5.44 5.88 -10.77
C LEU A 286 -4.92 6.33 -9.40
N THR A 287 -5.84 6.72 -8.53
CA THR A 287 -5.60 6.96 -7.10
C THR A 287 -6.34 5.91 -6.26
N LEU A 288 -7.41 5.34 -6.81
CA LEU A 288 -8.23 4.29 -6.21
C LEU A 288 -8.60 3.26 -7.29
N LEU A 289 -8.35 2.00 -7.00
CA LEU A 289 -8.79 0.84 -7.77
C LEU A 289 -9.46 -0.17 -6.84
N ASN A 290 -10.77 -0.34 -6.95
CA ASN A 290 -11.50 -1.37 -6.21
C ASN A 290 -11.83 -2.55 -7.14
N LEU A 291 -11.32 -3.73 -6.77
CA LEU A 291 -11.44 -5.02 -7.44
C LEU A 291 -11.96 -6.10 -6.47
N GLU A 292 -12.50 -5.70 -5.33
CA GLU A 292 -13.03 -6.63 -4.33
C GLU A 292 -14.13 -7.54 -4.92
N ASN A 293 -14.31 -8.74 -4.39
CA ASN A 293 -15.39 -9.66 -4.77
C ASN A 293 -15.40 -9.96 -6.28
N ASN A 294 -14.30 -10.51 -6.79
CA ASN A 294 -14.13 -10.91 -8.19
C ASN A 294 -13.50 -12.31 -8.28
N GLU A 295 -13.16 -12.77 -9.49
CA GLU A 295 -12.58 -14.08 -9.77
C GLU A 295 -11.06 -14.02 -10.11
N ILE A 296 -10.39 -12.94 -9.69
CA ILE A 296 -9.00 -12.65 -10.07
C ILE A 296 -8.04 -13.61 -9.38
N LEU A 297 -7.26 -14.37 -10.16
CA LEU A 297 -6.23 -15.30 -9.66
C LEU A 297 -4.82 -14.70 -9.60
N ASP A 298 -4.50 -13.76 -10.49
CA ASP A 298 -3.16 -13.20 -10.62
C ASP A 298 -3.22 -11.67 -10.62
N PHE A 299 -2.68 -11.09 -9.54
CA PHE A 299 -2.56 -9.64 -9.39
C PHE A 299 -1.20 -9.09 -9.86
N SER A 300 -0.27 -9.94 -10.30
CA SER A 300 1.06 -9.51 -10.75
C SER A 300 1.06 -8.48 -11.88
N PRO A 301 0.06 -8.40 -12.79
CA PRO A 301 0.01 -7.31 -13.77
C PRO A 301 -0.12 -5.92 -13.13
N LEU A 302 -0.66 -5.84 -11.90
CA LEU A 302 -0.80 -4.59 -11.16
C LEU A 302 0.48 -4.18 -10.42
N ASP A 303 1.51 -5.03 -10.33
CA ASP A 303 2.77 -4.68 -9.67
C ASP A 303 3.53 -3.55 -10.41
N ALA A 304 3.15 -3.24 -11.66
CA ALA A 304 3.67 -2.11 -12.42
C ALA A 304 3.02 -0.76 -12.05
N LEU A 305 1.90 -0.78 -11.32
CA LEU A 305 1.22 0.42 -10.89
C LEU A 305 2.00 1.13 -9.76
N PRO A 306 1.98 2.47 -9.70
CA PRO A 306 2.58 3.22 -8.60
C PRO A 306 2.06 2.78 -7.22
N GLU A 307 2.94 2.77 -6.20
CA GLU A 307 2.55 2.43 -4.81
C GLU A 307 1.57 3.44 -4.19
N SER A 308 1.42 4.63 -4.78
CA SER A 308 0.44 5.64 -4.34
C SER A 308 -1.02 5.28 -4.66
N ILE A 309 -1.23 4.23 -5.45
CA ILE A 309 -2.58 3.81 -5.86
C ILE A 309 -3.13 2.90 -4.77
N HIS A 310 -4.25 3.30 -4.16
CA HIS A 310 -4.94 2.44 -3.22
C HIS A 310 -5.70 1.35 -3.99
N ILE A 311 -5.27 0.08 -3.84
CA ILE A 311 -5.86 -1.07 -4.53
C ILE A 311 -6.59 -1.94 -3.50
N ILE A 312 -7.90 -1.99 -3.60
CA ILE A 312 -8.77 -2.88 -2.81
C ILE A 312 -9.00 -4.14 -3.65
N ARG A 313 -8.72 -5.33 -3.11
CA ARG A 313 -8.72 -6.59 -3.89
C ARG A 313 -9.06 -7.85 -3.09
N HIS A 314 -9.60 -7.69 -1.89
CA HIS A 314 -9.94 -8.83 -1.05
C HIS A 314 -11.12 -9.62 -1.65
N ASN A 315 -11.44 -10.78 -1.08
CA ASN A 315 -12.48 -11.70 -1.59
C ASN A 315 -12.28 -12.11 -3.06
N ASN A 316 -11.03 -12.32 -3.47
CA ASN A 316 -10.65 -12.85 -4.78
C ASN A 316 -9.90 -14.19 -4.63
N PRO A 317 -10.00 -15.14 -5.57
CA PRO A 317 -9.35 -16.43 -5.48
C PRO A 317 -7.81 -16.34 -5.58
N GLY A 318 -7.24 -15.33 -6.22
CA GLY A 318 -5.79 -15.05 -6.25
C GLY A 318 -5.24 -14.57 -4.92
N PHE A 319 -6.15 -14.26 -4.00
CA PHE A 319 -5.88 -13.92 -2.63
C PHE A 319 -5.86 -15.18 -1.71
N THR A 320 -6.03 -16.39 -2.27
CA THR A 320 -6.27 -17.64 -1.51
C THR A 320 -5.11 -18.19 -0.65
N PRO A 321 -5.42 -19.03 0.37
CA PRO A 321 -4.63 -19.31 1.60
C PRO A 321 -3.37 -20.17 1.47
N ALA A 322 -2.74 -20.24 0.30
CA ALA A 322 -1.61 -21.13 0.07
C ALA A 322 -0.33 -20.69 0.80
N ALA A 323 -0.20 -19.39 1.10
CA ALA A 323 0.91 -18.87 1.89
C ALA A 323 0.93 -19.54 3.29
N PRO A 324 2.07 -20.13 3.73
CA PRO A 324 2.16 -20.73 5.04
C PRO A 324 1.93 -19.69 6.14
N LYS A 325 0.97 -19.98 7.03
CA LYS A 325 0.74 -19.18 8.24
C LYS A 325 1.86 -19.39 9.24
N ILE A 326 2.36 -18.29 9.78
CA ILE A 326 3.31 -18.29 10.90
C ILE A 326 2.49 -18.54 12.17
N GLU A 327 2.31 -19.81 12.53
CA GLU A 327 1.59 -20.21 13.75
C GLU A 327 2.40 -19.90 15.03
N GLY A 328 3.71 -19.68 14.89
CA GLY A 328 4.60 -19.28 15.97
C GLY A 328 5.86 -20.14 16.03
N PRO A 329 6.56 -20.14 17.18
CA PRO A 329 6.13 -19.53 18.44
C PRO A 329 6.32 -18.01 18.47
N TRP A 330 5.29 -17.28 18.88
CA TRP A 330 5.28 -15.81 19.01
C TRP A 330 5.47 -15.38 20.46
N LEU A 331 5.98 -14.16 20.69
CA LEU A 331 5.81 -13.45 21.95
C LEU A 331 4.69 -12.43 21.84
N TRP A 332 3.69 -12.57 22.70
CA TRP A 332 2.52 -11.71 22.74
C TRP A 332 2.47 -10.85 24.00
N VAL A 333 1.94 -9.65 23.84
CA VAL A 333 1.45 -8.81 24.94
C VAL A 333 0.23 -8.03 24.46
N ILE A 334 -0.62 -7.59 25.37
CA ILE A 334 -1.78 -6.74 25.03
C ILE A 334 -1.74 -5.41 25.77
N ALA A 335 -2.27 -4.36 25.15
CA ALA A 335 -2.43 -3.03 25.73
C ALA A 335 -3.85 -2.49 25.49
N PRO A 336 -4.50 -1.83 26.46
CA PRO A 336 -5.79 -1.18 26.25
C PRO A 336 -5.67 0.04 25.33
N THR A 337 -6.69 0.30 24.51
CA THR A 337 -6.72 1.41 23.55
C THR A 337 -7.54 2.61 24.05
N ASP A 338 -7.64 2.81 25.37
CA ASP A 338 -8.45 3.87 25.99
C ASP A 338 -9.94 3.87 25.55
N GLY A 339 -10.46 2.74 25.08
CA GLY A 339 -11.84 2.62 24.59
C GLY A 339 -12.04 3.03 23.12
N MET A 340 -10.97 3.21 22.35
CA MET A 340 -11.05 3.42 20.90
C MET A 340 -11.34 2.10 20.16
N SER A 341 -12.12 2.16 19.07
CA SER A 341 -12.28 1.03 18.14
C SER A 341 -10.95 0.68 17.47
N GLY A 342 -10.88 -0.47 16.77
CA GLY A 342 -9.65 -0.93 16.14
C GLY A 342 -9.04 0.10 15.19
N SER A 343 -9.85 0.60 14.25
CA SER A 343 -9.49 1.59 13.24
C SER A 343 -9.09 2.94 13.86
N ASP A 344 -9.88 3.45 14.82
CA ASP A 344 -9.58 4.71 15.52
C ASP A 344 -8.26 4.60 16.30
N ALA A 345 -8.03 3.48 16.98
CA ALA A 345 -6.80 3.24 17.72
C ALA A 345 -5.59 3.17 16.77
N ALA A 346 -5.69 2.45 15.66
CA ALA A 346 -4.62 2.36 14.67
C ALA A 346 -4.32 3.73 14.02
N ALA A 347 -5.37 4.48 13.66
CA ALA A 347 -5.28 5.81 13.06
C ALA A 347 -4.74 6.88 14.01
N SER A 348 -4.88 6.70 15.33
CA SER A 348 -4.42 7.65 16.35
C SER A 348 -2.92 7.92 16.32
N GLY A 349 -2.13 6.97 15.78
CA GLY A 349 -0.67 7.04 15.74
C GLY A 349 0.00 6.93 17.12
N LYS A 350 -0.76 6.56 18.16
CA LYS A 350 -0.20 6.31 19.49
C LYS A 350 0.63 5.02 19.52
N ASP A 351 1.71 5.05 20.29
CA ASP A 351 2.49 3.86 20.65
C ASP A 351 1.91 3.31 21.97
N PHE A 352 1.03 2.31 21.88
CA PHE A 352 0.35 1.79 23.08
C PHE A 352 1.28 0.99 23.98
N LEU A 353 2.42 0.46 23.48
CA LEU A 353 3.46 -0.13 24.32
C LEU A 353 4.11 0.95 25.20
N ALA A 354 4.40 2.12 24.63
CA ALA A 354 4.96 3.25 25.37
C ALA A 354 3.98 3.80 26.41
N GLU A 355 2.70 3.92 26.06
CA GLU A 355 1.67 4.42 26.99
C GLU A 355 1.55 3.52 28.24
N VAL A 356 1.45 2.20 28.07
CA VAL A 356 1.28 1.28 29.21
C VAL A 356 2.55 1.06 30.02
N SER A 357 3.73 1.23 29.40
CA SER A 357 5.03 1.08 30.06
C SER A 357 5.58 2.39 30.64
N GLY A 358 4.94 3.53 30.38
CA GLY A 358 5.49 4.85 30.73
C GLY A 358 6.71 5.25 29.90
N GLY A 359 6.83 4.70 28.68
CA GLY A 359 7.90 4.98 27.71
C GLY A 359 9.12 4.06 27.81
N GLU A 360 9.11 3.05 28.68
CA GLU A 360 10.22 2.08 28.83
C GLU A 360 10.30 1.11 27.64
N VAL A 361 9.16 0.78 27.03
CA VAL A 361 9.06 -0.09 25.86
C VAL A 361 8.32 0.64 24.75
N THR A 362 8.85 0.64 23.54
CA THR A 362 8.24 1.31 22.37
C THR A 362 8.06 0.33 21.21
N GLU A 363 7.11 0.60 20.32
CA GLU A 363 6.90 -0.15 19.08
C GLU A 363 8.19 -0.22 18.26
N LEU A 364 8.89 0.91 18.10
CA LEU A 364 10.12 0.98 17.32
C LEU A 364 11.24 0.14 17.94
N ALA A 365 11.40 0.17 19.27
CA ALA A 365 12.42 -0.65 19.94
C ALA A 365 12.16 -2.14 19.73
N ILE A 366 10.91 -2.60 19.91
CA ILE A 366 10.56 -4.01 19.72
C ILE A 366 10.64 -4.41 18.24
N ALA A 367 10.25 -3.54 17.32
CA ALA A 367 10.39 -3.79 15.88
C ALA A 367 11.85 -3.91 15.43
N THR A 368 12.78 -3.27 16.15
CA THR A 368 14.22 -3.25 15.80
C THR A 368 14.99 -4.37 16.50
N GLU A 369 14.71 -4.60 17.79
CA GLU A 369 15.52 -5.46 18.67
C GLU A 369 14.83 -6.79 18.97
N GLY A 370 13.52 -6.89 18.74
CA GLY A 370 12.69 -8.02 19.14
C GLY A 370 12.26 -7.94 20.61
N ALA A 371 11.20 -8.67 20.95
CA ALA A 371 10.81 -8.86 22.35
C ALA A 371 11.64 -9.96 23.03
N ALA A 372 11.61 -9.99 24.37
CA ALA A 372 12.21 -11.07 25.15
C ALA A 372 11.18 -11.64 26.14
N ALA A 373 11.07 -12.97 26.18
CA ALA A 373 10.10 -13.67 26.99
C ALA A 373 10.22 -13.30 28.49
N GLY A 374 9.11 -12.92 29.10
CA GLY A 374 9.05 -12.54 30.52
C GLY A 374 9.46 -11.09 30.82
N GLU A 375 9.97 -10.32 29.86
CA GLU A 375 10.23 -8.89 30.06
C GLU A 375 8.90 -8.12 30.21
N PRO A 376 8.85 -7.14 31.13
CA PRO A 376 7.61 -6.44 31.44
C PRO A 376 7.27 -5.38 30.38
N VAL A 377 5.97 -5.18 30.20
CA VAL A 377 5.36 -4.07 29.47
C VAL A 377 4.20 -3.58 30.35
N GLY A 378 4.46 -2.55 31.14
CA GLY A 378 3.53 -2.10 32.17
C GLY A 378 3.25 -3.20 33.20
N ASN A 379 1.99 -3.66 33.29
CA ASN A 379 1.57 -4.71 34.21
C ASN A 379 1.51 -6.12 33.58
N LYS A 380 1.91 -6.25 32.31
CA LYS A 380 1.99 -7.53 31.58
C LYS A 380 3.44 -7.88 31.30
N VAL A 381 3.66 -9.08 30.78
CA VAL A 381 4.96 -9.56 30.31
C VAL A 381 4.80 -10.17 28.93
N TRP A 382 5.84 -10.08 28.11
CA TRP A 382 5.90 -10.80 26.84
C TRP A 382 5.77 -12.31 27.07
N THR A 383 4.71 -12.90 26.55
CA THR A 383 4.32 -14.28 26.85
C THR A 383 4.30 -15.12 25.58
N VAL A 384 4.86 -16.32 25.64
CA VAL A 384 4.89 -17.24 24.49
C VAL A 384 3.47 -17.70 24.17
N GLY A 385 3.07 -17.57 22.91
CA GLY A 385 1.79 -18.06 22.40
C GLY A 385 1.90 -18.57 20.96
N GLU A 386 1.02 -19.50 20.62
CA GLU A 386 0.81 -19.96 19.25
C GLU A 386 -0.48 -19.34 18.71
N LEU A 387 -0.44 -18.90 17.46
CA LEU A 387 -1.57 -18.35 16.75
C LEU A 387 -2.16 -19.42 15.83
N SER A 388 -3.40 -19.82 16.07
CA SER A 388 -4.07 -20.84 15.28
C SER A 388 -4.17 -20.43 13.81
N ARG A 389 -3.81 -21.34 12.90
CA ARG A 389 -4.06 -21.18 11.45
C ARG A 389 -5.54 -21.09 11.05
N ARG A 390 -6.46 -21.51 11.92
CA ARG A 390 -7.91 -21.39 11.72
C ARG A 390 -8.36 -20.03 12.26
N GLY A 391 -9.15 -19.31 11.45
CA GLY A 391 -9.73 -18.01 11.80
C GLY A 391 -10.86 -18.06 12.83
N GLY A 392 -11.78 -17.09 12.74
CA GLY A 392 -12.77 -16.83 13.78
C GLY A 392 -12.22 -15.87 14.83
N ASN A 393 -11.73 -16.39 15.96
CA ASN A 393 -11.34 -15.58 17.14
C ASN A 393 -9.92 -15.93 17.65
N ASN A 394 -8.99 -16.18 16.72
CA ASN A 394 -7.72 -16.84 17.03
C ASN A 394 -6.76 -15.99 17.90
N ILE A 395 -6.83 -14.66 17.86
CA ILE A 395 -6.04 -13.79 18.75
C ILE A 395 -6.65 -13.84 20.15
N ASN A 396 -7.96 -13.68 20.29
CA ASN A 396 -8.60 -13.76 21.61
C ASN A 396 -8.39 -15.14 22.26
N ASP A 397 -8.47 -16.23 21.49
CA ASP A 397 -8.19 -17.58 21.97
C ASP A 397 -6.75 -17.71 22.48
N MET A 398 -5.77 -17.15 21.76
CA MET A 398 -4.37 -17.10 22.17
C MET A 398 -4.18 -16.24 23.44
N VAL A 399 -4.81 -15.07 23.52
CA VAL A 399 -4.73 -14.18 24.69
C VAL A 399 -5.31 -14.84 25.94
N ASN A 400 -6.40 -15.60 25.79
CA ASN A 400 -6.97 -16.41 26.86
C ASN A 400 -6.05 -17.57 27.26
N ALA A 401 -5.51 -18.31 26.29
CA ALA A 401 -4.64 -19.45 26.53
C ALA A 401 -3.32 -19.06 27.24
N THR A 402 -2.82 -17.85 26.97
CA THR A 402 -1.61 -17.28 27.59
C THR A 402 -1.89 -16.52 28.89
N ALA A 403 -3.15 -16.41 29.31
CA ALA A 403 -3.59 -15.62 30.46
C ALA A 403 -3.20 -14.13 30.40
N LEU A 404 -2.97 -13.60 29.19
CA LEU A 404 -2.79 -12.17 28.95
C LEU A 404 -4.10 -11.40 29.17
N GLY A 405 -5.24 -12.05 28.96
CA GLY A 405 -6.57 -11.57 29.34
C GLY A 405 -7.54 -12.73 29.62
N LEU A 406 -8.80 -12.41 29.91
CA LEU A 406 -9.84 -13.39 30.26
C LEU A 406 -11.17 -13.04 29.61
N GLY A 407 -11.72 -13.98 28.83
CA GLY A 407 -13.02 -13.86 28.19
C GLY A 407 -12.93 -13.20 26.82
N ASP A 408 -13.89 -12.33 26.54
CA ASP A 408 -13.96 -11.53 25.31
C ASP A 408 -13.34 -10.16 25.58
N ILE A 409 -12.31 -9.80 24.81
CA ILE A 409 -11.46 -8.65 25.09
C ILE A 409 -11.62 -7.63 23.96
N ASN A 410 -12.29 -6.53 24.28
CA ASN A 410 -12.59 -5.43 23.35
C ASN A 410 -11.73 -4.21 23.67
N HIS A 411 -11.53 -3.31 22.70
CA HIS A 411 -10.77 -2.06 22.85
C HIS A 411 -9.32 -2.28 23.35
N HIS A 412 -8.63 -3.21 22.71
CA HIS A 412 -7.23 -3.57 22.99
C HIS A 412 -6.44 -3.71 21.70
N VAL A 413 -5.11 -3.68 21.82
CA VAL A 413 -4.19 -4.06 20.76
C VAL A 413 -3.32 -5.21 21.25
N ALA A 414 -3.13 -6.22 20.41
CA ALA A 414 -2.27 -7.37 20.63
C ALA A 414 -1.00 -7.17 19.82
N TYR A 415 0.11 -7.07 20.51
CA TYR A 415 1.43 -7.00 19.90
C TYR A 415 2.05 -8.38 19.85
N GLY A 416 2.42 -8.83 18.66
CA GLY A 416 3.11 -10.09 18.42
C GLY A 416 4.52 -9.84 17.89
N SER A 417 5.54 -10.31 18.60
CA SER A 417 6.94 -10.25 18.14
C SER A 417 7.44 -11.64 17.82
N ILE A 418 8.11 -11.78 16.67
CA ILE A 418 8.69 -13.05 16.23
C ILE A 418 9.99 -12.83 15.47
N THR A 419 10.91 -13.81 15.59
CA THR A 419 12.18 -13.81 14.87
C THR A 419 12.14 -14.78 13.70
N VAL A 420 12.49 -14.28 12.52
CA VAL A 420 12.50 -15.02 11.26
C VAL A 420 13.94 -15.08 10.74
N GLU A 421 14.51 -16.27 10.61
CA GLU A 421 15.83 -16.47 10.01
C GLU A 421 15.72 -16.80 8.53
N SER A 422 16.48 -16.12 7.69
CA SER A 422 16.56 -16.37 6.25
C SER A 422 17.98 -16.74 5.84
N LEU A 423 18.15 -17.84 5.10
CA LEU A 423 19.48 -18.34 4.68
C LEU A 423 20.17 -17.43 3.65
N SER A 424 19.38 -16.64 2.93
CA SER A 424 19.84 -15.69 1.91
C SER A 424 18.99 -14.43 1.93
N GLN A 425 19.48 -13.35 1.32
CA GLN A 425 18.65 -12.18 1.10
C GLN A 425 17.65 -12.52 -0.02
N GLN A 426 16.35 -12.33 0.23
CA GLN A 426 15.29 -12.68 -0.72
C GLN A 426 14.16 -11.65 -0.72
N ARG A 427 13.73 -11.26 -1.92
CA ARG A 427 12.50 -10.49 -2.11
C ARG A 427 11.32 -11.47 -2.10
N THR A 428 10.34 -11.20 -1.26
CA THR A 428 9.13 -12.02 -1.12
C THR A 428 7.90 -11.12 -0.93
N ARG A 429 6.71 -11.72 -0.79
CA ARG A 429 5.50 -11.02 -0.36
C ARG A 429 5.15 -11.48 1.05
N MET A 430 4.81 -10.53 1.90
CA MET A 430 4.19 -10.81 3.19
C MET A 430 2.67 -10.80 3.00
N PHE A 431 1.98 -11.73 3.65
CA PHE A 431 0.52 -11.85 3.70
C PHE A 431 0.04 -11.53 5.12
N VAL A 432 -1.02 -10.75 5.21
CA VAL A 432 -1.61 -10.24 6.45
C VAL A 432 -3.12 -10.35 6.39
N GLY A 433 -3.77 -10.67 7.51
CA GLY A 433 -5.22 -10.52 7.70
C GLY A 433 -5.51 -10.17 9.16
N SER A 434 -6.60 -9.44 9.41
CA SER A 434 -6.97 -8.92 10.73
C SER A 434 -8.47 -8.64 10.81
N GLY A 435 -9.10 -9.06 11.91
CA GLY A 435 -10.52 -8.85 12.21
C GLY A 435 -10.93 -7.39 12.50
N ASP A 436 -9.95 -6.50 12.44
CA ASP A 436 -10.06 -5.04 12.56
C ASP A 436 -8.77 -4.45 11.92
N ALA A 437 -8.18 -3.42 12.50
CA ALA A 437 -6.97 -2.79 12.00
C ALA A 437 -5.67 -3.55 12.32
N VAL A 438 -4.65 -3.39 11.47
CA VAL A 438 -3.34 -4.05 11.63
C VAL A 438 -2.17 -3.16 11.25
N LYS A 439 -1.07 -3.30 12.00
CA LYS A 439 0.26 -2.73 11.66
C LYS A 439 1.31 -3.82 11.65
N VAL A 440 2.27 -3.67 10.74
CA VAL A 440 3.37 -4.61 10.59
C VAL A 440 4.69 -3.88 10.38
N TRP A 441 5.69 -4.26 11.16
CA TRP A 441 7.07 -3.83 11.02
C TRP A 441 7.98 -5.01 10.70
N LEU A 442 8.95 -4.77 9.82
CA LEU A 442 10.03 -5.71 9.52
C LEU A 442 11.38 -4.98 9.68
N ASN A 443 12.25 -5.48 10.55
CA ASN A 443 13.58 -4.92 10.82
C ASN A 443 13.55 -3.42 11.18
N GLY A 444 12.62 -3.02 12.05
CA GLY A 444 12.44 -1.63 12.47
C GLY A 444 11.72 -0.72 11.47
N VAL A 445 11.39 -1.20 10.27
CA VAL A 445 10.67 -0.44 9.24
C VAL A 445 9.18 -0.79 9.29
N LEU A 446 8.30 0.22 9.39
CA LEU A 446 6.86 0.04 9.21
C LEU A 446 6.59 -0.30 7.73
N VAL A 447 6.28 -1.56 7.45
CA VAL A 447 6.07 -2.07 6.09
C VAL A 447 4.59 -2.09 5.69
N HIS A 448 3.68 -2.04 6.66
CA HIS A 448 2.25 -2.00 6.40
C HIS A 448 1.46 -1.43 7.60
N ASN A 449 0.41 -0.67 7.32
CA ASN A 449 -0.47 -0.03 8.30
C ASN A 449 -1.85 0.19 7.68
N GLU A 450 -2.84 -0.58 8.11
CA GLU A 450 -4.21 -0.51 7.63
C GLU A 450 -5.18 -0.21 8.78
N PRO A 451 -5.63 1.06 8.94
CA PRO A 451 -6.55 1.46 10.01
C PRO A 451 -8.02 1.31 9.57
N VAL A 452 -8.46 0.09 9.29
CA VAL A 452 -9.82 -0.23 8.82
C VAL A 452 -10.42 -1.36 9.66
N ASP A 453 -11.65 -1.18 10.16
CA ASP A 453 -12.41 -2.23 10.87
C ASP A 453 -13.06 -3.18 9.83
N ARG A 454 -12.84 -4.49 9.96
CA ARG A 454 -13.26 -5.50 8.97
C ARG A 454 -13.12 -6.92 9.51
N ASP A 455 -14.09 -7.80 9.25
CA ASP A 455 -13.95 -9.21 9.66
C ASP A 455 -12.84 -9.95 8.88
N ALA A 456 -12.08 -10.81 9.55
CA ALA A 456 -11.10 -11.68 8.91
C ALA A 456 -11.16 -13.13 9.38
N ASP A 457 -11.34 -14.04 8.42
CA ASP A 457 -11.19 -15.49 8.62
C ASP A 457 -9.91 -16.07 7.99
N ASP A 458 -9.19 -15.26 7.19
CA ASP A 458 -7.89 -15.58 6.60
C ASP A 458 -7.12 -14.29 6.24
N TYR A 459 -6.02 -14.40 5.48
CA TYR A 459 -5.34 -13.25 4.87
C TYR A 459 -6.32 -12.36 4.10
N GLN A 460 -6.09 -11.06 4.12
CA GLN A 460 -6.82 -10.05 3.35
C GLN A 460 -5.90 -9.15 2.51
N GLU A 461 -4.63 -9.03 2.89
CA GLU A 461 -3.63 -8.18 2.25
C GLU A 461 -2.29 -8.87 1.99
N SER A 462 -1.58 -8.37 0.98
CA SER A 462 -0.18 -8.75 0.76
C SER A 462 0.64 -7.60 0.20
N PHE A 463 1.90 -7.51 0.58
CA PHE A 463 2.78 -6.44 0.15
C PHE A 463 4.21 -6.97 -0.01
N PRO A 464 5.00 -6.40 -0.94
CA PRO A 464 6.37 -6.83 -1.16
C PRO A 464 7.25 -6.47 0.04
N VAL A 465 8.10 -7.40 0.46
CA VAL A 465 9.11 -7.20 1.51
C VAL A 465 10.43 -7.85 1.12
N THR A 466 11.50 -7.52 1.82
CA THR A 466 12.80 -8.19 1.67
C THR A 466 13.18 -8.82 3.00
N LEU A 467 13.40 -10.14 3.00
CA LEU A 467 14.06 -10.82 4.12
C LEU A 467 15.56 -10.70 3.91
N GLU A 468 16.25 -10.13 4.90
CA GLU A 468 17.70 -10.03 4.94
C GLU A 468 18.33 -11.38 5.27
N ARG A 469 19.55 -11.63 4.78
CA ARG A 469 20.29 -12.83 5.17
C ARG A 469 20.57 -12.80 6.68
N GLY A 470 20.18 -13.85 7.38
CA GLY A 470 20.28 -13.96 8.84
C GLY A 470 18.96 -13.58 9.52
N THR A 471 19.08 -12.91 10.66
CA THR A 471 17.95 -12.60 11.55
C THR A 471 17.10 -11.44 11.00
N ASN A 472 15.79 -11.65 10.94
CA ASN A 472 14.79 -10.63 10.67
C ASN A 472 13.81 -10.55 11.85
N ILE A 473 13.51 -9.34 12.30
CA ILE A 473 12.56 -9.08 13.39
C ILE A 473 11.23 -8.66 12.79
N LEU A 474 10.18 -9.41 13.11
CA LEU A 474 8.81 -9.12 12.71
C LEU A 474 8.01 -8.72 13.95
N LEU A 475 7.45 -7.52 13.92
CA LEU A 475 6.48 -7.04 14.91
C LEU A 475 5.15 -6.82 14.20
N VAL A 476 4.07 -7.31 14.81
CA VAL A 476 2.69 -7.07 14.38
C VAL A 476 1.90 -6.45 15.52
N ALA A 477 0.96 -5.56 15.19
CA ALA A 477 -0.02 -5.03 16.12
C ALA A 477 -1.42 -5.22 15.52
N VAL A 478 -2.25 -6.03 16.18
CA VAL A 478 -3.63 -6.32 15.77
C VAL A 478 -4.55 -5.59 16.74
N TYR A 479 -5.29 -4.62 16.25
CA TYR A 479 -6.19 -3.78 17.04
C TYR A 479 -7.56 -4.43 17.09
N GLU A 480 -8.28 -4.27 18.20
CA GLU A 480 -9.62 -4.79 18.41
C GLU A 480 -10.54 -3.68 18.91
N GLY A 481 -11.68 -3.51 18.26
CA GLY A 481 -12.81 -2.70 18.69
C GLY A 481 -13.81 -3.54 19.47
N GLU A 482 -14.75 -4.16 18.77
CA GLU A 482 -15.78 -5.05 19.32
C GLU A 482 -16.00 -6.25 18.38
N GLY A 483 -16.02 -7.48 18.90
CA GLY A 483 -16.43 -8.65 18.12
C GLY A 483 -15.45 -9.81 18.17
N TRP A 484 -14.99 -10.25 17.00
CA TRP A 484 -14.06 -11.36 16.88
C TRP A 484 -12.65 -10.84 16.62
N TRP A 485 -11.73 -11.17 17.52
CA TRP A 485 -10.34 -10.75 17.41
C TRP A 485 -9.50 -11.80 16.67
N SER A 486 -9.19 -11.50 15.41
CA SER A 486 -8.43 -12.40 14.55
C SER A 486 -7.21 -11.77 13.88
N GLY A 487 -6.22 -12.60 13.57
CA GLY A 487 -4.99 -12.20 12.90
C GLY A 487 -4.32 -13.34 12.13
N PHE A 488 -3.69 -13.02 10.99
CA PHE A 488 -2.97 -13.99 10.16
C PHE A 488 -1.72 -13.35 9.56
N PHE A 489 -0.58 -14.03 9.63
CA PHE A 489 0.70 -13.55 9.10
C PHE A 489 1.43 -14.66 8.36
N GLY A 490 2.10 -14.34 7.26
CA GLY A 490 2.91 -15.32 6.51
C GLY A 490 3.71 -14.68 5.40
N PHE A 491 4.54 -15.49 4.77
CA PHE A 491 5.24 -15.12 3.54
C PHE A 491 4.81 -16.03 2.40
N ASP A 492 5.17 -15.66 1.18
CA ASP A 492 4.98 -16.49 0.00
C ASP A 492 5.48 -17.94 0.24
N THR A 493 4.79 -18.92 -0.35
CA THR A 493 5.14 -20.36 -0.30
C THR A 493 6.59 -20.67 -0.66
N ASN A 494 7.20 -19.84 -1.52
CA ASN A 494 8.57 -20.03 -1.97
C ASN A 494 9.61 -19.33 -1.06
N ALA A 495 9.17 -18.61 -0.01
CA ALA A 495 10.07 -17.94 0.90
C ALA A 495 10.78 -18.96 1.81
N GLU A 496 12.12 -18.97 1.78
CA GLU A 496 12.92 -19.88 2.61
C GLU A 496 13.25 -19.23 3.96
N PHE A 497 12.48 -19.53 4.99
CA PHE A 497 12.73 -19.01 6.34
C PHE A 497 12.46 -20.04 7.44
N THR A 498 13.02 -19.79 8.62
CA THR A 498 12.74 -20.54 9.85
C THR A 498 12.32 -19.58 10.96
N VAL A 499 11.39 -20.02 11.81
CA VAL A 499 10.86 -19.23 12.91
C VAL A 499 11.49 -19.66 14.23
N TYR A 500 11.90 -18.70 15.05
CA TYR A 500 12.50 -18.95 16.37
C TYR A 500 11.78 -18.18 17.47
N LEU A 501 11.78 -18.74 18.69
CA LEU A 501 11.38 -18.03 19.90
C LEU A 501 12.28 -16.80 20.11
N PRO A 502 11.73 -15.59 20.23
CA PRO A 502 12.50 -14.43 20.65
C PRO A 502 12.94 -14.58 22.12
N GLY A 503 14.23 -14.41 22.39
CA GLY A 503 14.82 -14.46 23.73
C GLY A 503 15.78 -13.28 23.95
N PRO A 504 16.15 -12.96 25.20
CA PRO A 504 17.01 -11.82 25.51
C PRO A 504 18.34 -12.00 24.79
N SER A 505 18.58 -11.18 23.77
CA SER A 505 19.72 -11.29 22.86
C SER A 505 19.89 -12.71 22.30
N LEU A 506 19.33 -12.96 21.11
CA LEU A 506 19.96 -13.90 20.18
C LEU A 506 21.32 -13.30 19.78
N VAL A 507 22.33 -13.49 20.64
CA VAL A 507 23.56 -14.08 20.13
C VAL A 507 23.08 -15.39 19.56
N LEU A 508 23.06 -15.49 18.22
CA LEU A 508 22.83 -16.76 17.55
C LEU A 508 23.76 -17.76 18.23
N ASP A 509 23.15 -18.67 18.98
CA ASP A 509 23.65 -20.02 19.12
C ASP A 509 23.50 -20.61 17.71
N THR A 510 24.38 -20.15 16.78
CA THR A 510 25.02 -21.11 15.90
C THR A 510 25.34 -22.26 16.84
N PRO A 511 24.92 -23.51 16.60
CA PRO A 511 25.53 -24.59 17.35
C PRO A 511 27.02 -24.27 17.24
N ARG A 512 27.69 -23.98 18.36
CA ARG A 512 29.12 -23.70 18.32
C ARG A 512 29.72 -25.08 18.05
N VAL A 513 29.56 -25.57 16.81
CA VAL A 513 30.16 -26.80 16.31
C VAL A 513 31.68 -26.64 16.42
N ALA A 514 32.13 -25.38 16.43
CA ALA A 514 33.47 -24.94 16.72
C ALA A 514 33.86 -24.84 18.21
N ASP A 515 32.93 -24.88 19.16
CA ASP A 515 33.23 -25.05 20.60
C ASP A 515 33.37 -26.55 20.90
N ILE A 516 34.62 -26.99 20.90
CA ILE A 516 35.00 -28.40 20.92
C ILE A 516 35.10 -28.90 22.36
N ASN A 517 35.41 -28.00 23.29
CA ASN A 517 35.53 -28.29 24.72
C ASN A 517 34.25 -28.01 25.52
N GLU A 518 33.22 -27.40 24.91
CA GLU A 518 31.94 -27.02 25.50
C GLU A 518 32.07 -26.03 26.68
N ASP A 519 33.09 -25.17 26.67
CA ASP A 519 33.31 -24.14 27.69
C ASP A 519 32.54 -22.84 27.43
N GLY A 520 31.77 -22.79 26.34
CA GLY A 520 30.95 -21.67 25.93
C GLY A 520 31.74 -20.59 25.17
N LYS A 521 33.01 -20.83 24.82
CA LYS A 521 33.85 -19.91 24.04
C LYS A 521 34.53 -20.66 22.91
N VAL A 522 34.55 -20.09 21.70
CA VAL A 522 35.39 -20.63 20.62
C VAL A 522 36.74 -19.94 20.67
N THR A 523 37.76 -20.65 21.17
CA THR A 523 39.11 -20.08 21.39
C THR A 523 40.19 -20.88 20.69
N ILE A 524 41.45 -20.47 20.87
CA ILE A 524 42.60 -21.25 20.37
C ILE A 524 42.63 -22.66 21.00
N LEU A 525 42.01 -22.86 22.16
CA LEU A 525 41.91 -24.17 22.83
C LEU A 525 41.12 -25.16 21.96
N ASP A 526 40.01 -24.71 21.37
CA ASP A 526 39.14 -25.52 20.51
C ASP A 526 39.84 -25.90 19.21
N LEU A 527 40.57 -24.96 18.62
CA LEU A 527 41.41 -25.18 17.45
C LEU A 527 42.52 -26.20 17.74
N ILE A 528 43.11 -26.16 18.95
CA ILE A 528 44.11 -27.12 19.41
C ILE A 528 43.52 -28.52 19.61
N LEU A 529 42.25 -28.63 20.03
CA LEU A 529 41.56 -29.91 20.17
C LEU A 529 41.26 -30.55 18.81
N VAL A 530 40.88 -29.77 17.79
CA VAL A 530 40.76 -30.27 16.41
C VAL A 530 42.12 -30.69 15.87
N ALA A 531 43.15 -29.86 16.07
CA ALA A 531 44.51 -30.16 15.59
C ALA A 531 45.11 -31.43 16.21
N ARG A 532 44.73 -31.79 17.44
CA ARG A 532 45.13 -33.04 18.11
C ARG A 532 44.72 -34.28 17.29
N ASP A 533 43.52 -34.27 16.75
CA ASP A 533 42.95 -35.43 16.03
C ASP A 533 43.18 -35.37 14.51
N PHE A 534 43.88 -34.33 14.04
CA PHE A 534 44.20 -34.13 12.62
C PHE A 534 44.88 -35.35 11.99
N GLY A 535 44.26 -35.89 10.94
CA GLY A 535 44.76 -37.06 10.20
C GLY A 535 44.63 -38.40 10.92
N ASN A 536 43.97 -38.47 12.08
CA ASN A 536 43.67 -39.73 12.77
C ASN A 536 42.37 -40.35 12.25
N ASN A 537 42.40 -41.64 11.91
CA ASN A 537 41.22 -42.38 11.44
C ASN A 537 40.30 -42.87 12.58
N LYS A 538 40.68 -42.64 13.85
CA LYS A 538 39.89 -43.00 15.02
C LYS A 538 39.81 -41.78 15.93
N LEU A 539 38.65 -41.14 15.93
CA LEU A 539 38.38 -39.91 16.67
C LEU A 539 38.51 -40.18 18.18
N ALA A 540 39.33 -39.38 18.87
CA ALA A 540 39.39 -39.41 20.32
C ALA A 540 38.29 -38.51 20.93
N ASN A 541 37.88 -37.46 20.21
CA ASN A 541 36.68 -36.67 20.48
C ASN A 541 35.83 -36.58 19.20
N PRO A 542 34.58 -37.08 19.18
CA PRO A 542 33.71 -36.98 18.00
C PRO A 542 33.48 -35.54 17.51
N ARG A 543 33.57 -34.54 18.41
CA ARG A 543 33.34 -33.13 18.08
C ARG A 543 34.46 -32.51 17.24
N THR A 544 35.61 -33.17 17.08
CA THR A 544 36.72 -32.63 16.27
C THR A 544 36.48 -32.74 14.76
N ASP A 545 35.47 -33.51 14.34
CA ASP A 545 34.94 -33.55 12.97
C ASP A 545 33.80 -32.53 12.87
N VAL A 546 34.17 -31.28 12.61
CA VAL A 546 33.31 -30.10 12.77
C VAL A 546 32.32 -30.00 11.61
N ASN A 547 32.70 -30.46 10.42
CA ASN A 547 31.79 -30.50 9.27
C ASN A 547 31.00 -31.82 9.15
N GLY A 548 31.29 -32.82 9.99
CA GLY A 548 30.61 -34.11 10.03
C GLY A 548 30.89 -35.00 8.83
N ASP A 549 32.00 -34.82 8.13
CA ASP A 549 32.36 -35.58 6.92
C ASP A 549 33.07 -36.92 7.22
N GLY A 550 33.32 -37.20 8.50
CA GLY A 550 33.99 -38.40 8.99
C GLY A 550 35.52 -38.31 9.01
N LYS A 551 36.13 -37.16 8.70
CA LYS A 551 37.59 -36.97 8.64
C LYS A 551 38.03 -35.64 9.23
N VAL A 552 38.83 -35.67 10.29
CA VAL A 552 39.46 -34.46 10.84
C VAL A 552 40.58 -33.96 9.93
N ASN A 553 40.33 -32.87 9.23
CA ASN A 553 41.21 -32.29 8.23
C ASN A 553 41.22 -30.75 8.29
N ILE A 554 41.76 -30.11 7.24
CA ILE A 554 41.96 -28.65 7.22
C ILE A 554 40.64 -27.88 7.14
N SER A 555 39.58 -28.51 6.62
CA SER A 555 38.23 -27.93 6.58
C SER A 555 37.67 -27.74 8.00
N ASP A 556 37.90 -28.70 8.90
CA ASP A 556 37.46 -28.59 10.31
C ASP A 556 38.18 -27.47 11.06
N LEU A 557 39.50 -27.36 10.86
CA LEU A 557 40.28 -26.25 11.41
C LEU A 557 39.81 -24.89 10.90
N THR A 558 39.32 -24.83 9.65
CA THR A 558 38.81 -23.60 9.04
C THR A 558 37.50 -23.17 9.72
N LEU A 559 36.60 -24.11 9.99
CA LEU A 559 35.32 -23.83 10.66
C LEU A 559 35.52 -23.31 12.08
N VAL A 560 36.45 -23.90 12.85
CA VAL A 560 36.77 -23.39 14.18
C VAL A 560 37.34 -21.98 14.12
N ALA A 561 38.31 -21.75 13.23
CA ALA A 561 38.96 -20.46 13.10
C ALA A 561 38.03 -19.33 12.64
N GLN A 562 37.12 -19.60 11.71
CA GLN A 562 36.10 -18.63 11.29
C GLN A 562 35.18 -18.23 12.45
N SER A 563 34.88 -19.20 13.32
CA SER A 563 34.01 -18.97 14.49
C SER A 563 34.72 -18.19 15.60
N MET A 564 36.06 -18.32 15.74
CA MET A 564 36.85 -17.52 16.68
C MET A 564 36.81 -16.02 16.38
N ASP A 565 36.81 -15.62 15.09
CA ASP A 565 36.77 -14.21 14.68
C ASP A 565 35.36 -13.61 14.85
N ALA A 566 34.32 -14.41 14.65
CA ALA A 566 32.93 -13.99 14.81
C ALA A 566 32.59 -13.60 16.27
N ASP A 567 33.20 -14.28 17.25
CA ASP A 567 33.03 -13.99 18.68
C ASP A 567 33.78 -12.74 19.16
N ALA A 568 34.74 -12.21 18.39
CA ALA A 568 35.73 -11.23 18.88
C ALA A 568 35.43 -9.74 18.62
N GLY A 569 34.38 -9.37 17.87
CA GLY A 569 33.87 -7.98 17.84
C GLY A 569 34.81 -6.85 17.31
N ASN A 570 35.73 -7.16 16.38
CA ASN A 570 36.61 -6.29 15.55
C ASN A 570 37.99 -5.77 16.07
N ALA A 571 38.99 -5.92 15.17
CA ALA A 571 40.27 -5.19 14.94
C ALA A 571 41.57 -5.47 15.77
N GLY A 572 42.29 -6.57 15.43
CA GLY A 572 43.76 -6.61 15.13
C GLY A 572 44.72 -7.37 16.10
N PRO A 573 45.91 -7.89 15.66
CA PRO A 573 46.39 -8.29 14.31
C PRO A 573 46.38 -9.84 14.15
N SER A 574 45.90 -10.45 13.08
CA SER A 574 46.45 -10.31 11.72
C SER A 574 45.39 -10.74 10.71
N ALA A 575 44.98 -9.79 9.88
CA ALA A 575 44.34 -10.07 8.61
C ALA A 575 45.24 -10.98 7.76
N VAL A 576 44.88 -12.24 7.56
CA VAL A 576 45.32 -13.02 6.39
C VAL A 576 44.20 -13.98 5.96
N ALA A 577 43.31 -13.44 5.13
CA ALA A 577 42.54 -14.10 4.07
C ALA A 577 41.80 -15.41 4.43
N MET A 578 40.47 -15.31 4.62
CA MET A 578 39.59 -16.47 4.48
C MET A 578 38.64 -16.32 3.29
N ASN A 579 39.22 -16.12 2.10
CA ASN A 579 38.61 -16.57 0.84
C ASN A 579 38.92 -18.07 0.63
N GLY A 580 38.59 -18.90 1.61
CA GLY A 580 38.52 -20.36 1.45
C GLY A 580 39.80 -21.20 1.56
N ALA A 581 40.95 -20.67 1.98
CA ALA A 581 42.16 -21.50 2.21
C ALA A 581 43.06 -20.98 3.36
N ILE A 582 43.32 -21.82 4.38
CA ILE A 582 44.26 -21.53 5.48
C ILE A 582 45.69 -21.40 4.93
N SER A 583 46.33 -20.25 5.16
CA SER A 583 47.72 -19.99 4.73
C SER A 583 48.76 -20.40 5.79
N PRO A 584 50.04 -20.65 5.40
CA PRO A 584 51.13 -20.86 6.35
C PRO A 584 51.31 -19.72 7.37
N ALA A 585 51.00 -18.47 7.00
CA ALA A 585 51.09 -17.32 7.89
C ALA A 585 50.06 -17.40 9.03
N VAL A 586 48.83 -17.83 8.70
CA VAL A 586 47.75 -18.01 9.67
C VAL A 586 48.10 -19.10 10.69
N ILE A 587 48.60 -20.25 10.24
CA ILE A 587 48.99 -21.34 11.15
C ILE A 587 50.16 -20.92 12.05
N ARG A 588 51.12 -20.13 11.55
CA ARG A 588 52.19 -19.56 12.40
C ARG A 588 51.64 -18.66 13.49
N ALA A 589 50.65 -17.83 13.17
CA ALA A 589 49.99 -16.97 14.16
C ALA A 589 49.27 -17.81 15.22
N TRP A 590 48.51 -18.85 14.82
CA TRP A 590 47.85 -19.76 15.76
C TRP A 590 48.84 -20.49 16.66
N ILE A 591 49.96 -20.98 16.12
CA ILE A 591 51.01 -21.63 16.93
C ILE A 591 51.58 -20.64 17.96
N LEU A 592 51.86 -19.40 17.55
CA LEU A 592 52.42 -18.38 18.44
C LEU A 592 51.43 -18.01 19.55
N GLN A 593 50.15 -17.86 19.21
CA GLN A 593 49.09 -17.60 20.18
C GLN A 593 48.92 -18.78 21.16
N ALA A 594 48.86 -20.01 20.65
CA ALA A 594 48.77 -21.21 21.48
C ALA A 594 49.96 -21.35 22.43
N GLN A 595 51.16 -20.95 22.01
CA GLN A 595 52.34 -20.95 22.88
C GLN A 595 52.22 -19.97 24.05
N ILE A 596 51.56 -18.81 23.85
CA ILE A 596 51.30 -17.82 24.90
C ILE A 596 50.27 -18.36 25.89
N GLU A 597 49.22 -19.02 25.40
CA GLU A 597 48.10 -19.52 26.21
C GLU A 597 48.30 -20.93 26.78
N SER A 598 49.50 -21.49 26.63
CA SER A 598 49.75 -22.88 26.96
C SER A 598 49.50 -23.21 28.42
N ASN A 599 48.61 -24.17 28.68
CA ASN A 599 48.35 -24.71 30.01
C ASN A 599 49.33 -25.83 30.44
N GLY A 600 50.37 -26.10 29.63
CA GLY A 600 51.39 -27.12 29.91
C GLY A 600 50.94 -28.58 29.80
N SER A 601 49.68 -28.85 29.46
CA SER A 601 49.17 -30.21 29.35
C SER A 601 49.73 -30.96 28.13
N LEU A 602 49.85 -32.28 28.25
CA LEU A 602 50.34 -33.13 27.16
C LEU A 602 49.44 -33.04 25.91
N VAL A 603 48.13 -32.92 26.12
CA VAL A 603 47.12 -32.77 25.06
C VAL A 603 47.36 -31.48 24.27
N PHE A 604 47.61 -30.38 24.98
CA PHE A 604 47.87 -29.08 24.38
C PHE A 604 49.19 -29.06 23.57
N GLN A 605 50.24 -29.69 24.11
CA GLN A 605 51.52 -29.84 23.42
C GLN A 605 51.41 -30.69 22.14
N GLN A 606 50.57 -31.72 22.15
CA GLN A 606 50.31 -32.55 20.98
C GLN A 606 49.57 -31.78 19.88
N GLY A 607 48.56 -30.98 20.21
CA GLY A 607 47.87 -30.14 19.23
C GLY A 607 48.79 -29.11 18.57
N ILE A 608 49.66 -28.43 19.34
CA ILE A 608 50.70 -27.54 18.77
C ILE A 608 51.65 -28.31 17.84
N THR A 609 52.04 -29.53 18.22
CA THR A 609 52.93 -30.36 17.41
C THR A 609 52.31 -30.72 16.06
N ASN A 610 51.01 -31.04 16.03
CA ASN A 610 50.29 -31.32 14.80
C ASN A 610 50.10 -30.07 13.93
N LEU A 611 49.82 -28.90 14.51
CA LEU A 611 49.80 -27.64 13.76
C LEU A 611 51.16 -27.33 13.12
N ARG A 612 52.27 -27.59 13.82
CA ARG A 612 53.62 -27.45 13.25
C ARG A 612 53.85 -28.40 12.08
N ARG A 613 53.41 -29.66 12.21
CA ARG A 613 53.48 -30.63 11.11
C ARG A 613 52.65 -30.18 9.90
N LEU A 614 51.45 -29.66 10.13
CA LEU A 614 50.61 -29.10 9.06
C LEU A 614 51.30 -27.91 8.38
N LEU A 615 51.89 -27.00 9.16
CA LEU A 615 52.64 -25.87 8.63
C LEU A 615 53.80 -26.32 7.72
N GLU A 616 54.52 -27.37 8.10
CA GLU A 616 55.59 -27.96 7.26
C GLU A 616 55.06 -28.54 5.94
N THR A 617 53.81 -29.03 5.91
CA THR A 617 53.20 -29.56 4.68
C THR A 617 52.68 -28.48 3.74
N LEU A 618 52.33 -27.30 4.25
CA LEU A 618 51.71 -26.22 3.47
C LEU A 618 52.74 -25.25 2.85
N ILE A 619 54.00 -25.29 3.30
CA ILE A 619 55.08 -24.51 2.71
C ILE A 619 55.77 -25.38 1.65
N PRO A 620 55.72 -25.01 0.37
CA PRO A 620 56.39 -25.77 -0.68
C PRO A 620 57.91 -25.72 -0.46
N LYS A 621 58.60 -26.83 -0.68
CA LYS A 621 60.07 -26.91 -0.50
C LYS A 621 60.85 -26.07 -1.50
N GLN A 622 60.24 -25.70 -2.63
CA GLN A 622 60.86 -24.95 -3.71
C GLN A 622 59.85 -23.97 -4.33
N THR A 623 60.31 -22.77 -4.64
CA THR A 623 59.56 -21.80 -5.45
C THR A 623 59.41 -22.36 -6.87
N ALA A 624 58.21 -22.31 -7.45
CA ALA A 624 57.97 -22.80 -8.79
C ALA A 624 56.81 -22.07 -9.49
N LEU A 625 56.93 -21.91 -10.81
CA LEU A 625 55.85 -21.49 -11.69
C LEU A 625 55.14 -22.72 -12.28
N LEU A 626 53.82 -22.77 -12.17
CA LEU A 626 52.98 -23.90 -12.59
C LEU A 626 52.24 -23.58 -13.91
N ALA A 627 51.59 -24.59 -14.50
CA ALA A 627 50.89 -24.43 -15.77
C ALA A 627 49.61 -23.62 -15.57
N ASN A 628 49.42 -22.60 -16.40
CA ASN A 628 48.17 -21.85 -16.44
C ASN A 628 46.97 -22.72 -16.82
N TYR A 629 45.78 -22.37 -16.32
CA TYR A 629 44.53 -23.06 -16.61
C TYR A 629 43.38 -22.04 -16.76
N PRO A 630 42.45 -22.22 -17.71
CA PRO A 630 42.56 -23.16 -18.82
C PRO A 630 43.75 -22.84 -19.75
N ASN A 631 44.22 -23.83 -20.53
CA ASN A 631 45.23 -23.66 -21.58
C ASN A 631 45.02 -24.74 -22.66
N PRO A 632 44.55 -24.40 -23.89
CA PRO A 632 44.30 -23.05 -24.40
C PRO A 632 43.18 -22.33 -23.65
N PHE A 633 43.20 -20.99 -23.66
CA PHE A 633 42.19 -20.16 -23.00
C PHE A 633 41.55 -19.13 -23.95
N ASN A 634 40.37 -18.62 -23.57
CA ASN A 634 39.60 -17.60 -24.28
C ASN A 634 38.54 -16.94 -23.37
N PRO A 635 38.62 -15.63 -23.06
CA PRO A 635 39.79 -14.76 -23.12
C PRO A 635 40.67 -14.85 -21.87
N GLU A 636 40.22 -15.50 -20.79
CA GLU A 636 40.86 -15.44 -19.46
C GLU A 636 41.58 -16.73 -19.01
N THR A 637 42.62 -16.59 -18.18
CA THR A 637 43.37 -17.70 -17.60
C THR A 637 43.92 -17.36 -16.21
N TRP A 638 44.19 -18.40 -15.42
CA TRP A 638 44.85 -18.31 -14.13
C TRP A 638 46.24 -18.91 -14.23
N ILE A 639 47.25 -18.21 -13.72
CA ILE A 639 48.66 -18.62 -13.72
C ILE A 639 49.05 -19.01 -12.28
N PRO A 640 49.04 -20.31 -11.96
CA PRO A 640 49.37 -20.79 -10.63
C PRO A 640 50.88 -20.77 -10.37
N TYR A 641 51.26 -20.53 -9.12
CA TYR A 641 52.66 -20.55 -8.67
C TYR A 641 52.77 -20.97 -7.20
N GLN A 642 53.99 -21.20 -6.73
CA GLN A 642 54.26 -21.52 -5.33
C GLN A 642 55.57 -20.85 -4.89
N LEU A 643 55.65 -20.42 -3.64
CA LEU A 643 56.78 -19.72 -3.05
C LEU A 643 57.32 -20.48 -1.84
N ALA A 644 58.60 -20.88 -1.87
CA ALA A 644 59.24 -21.50 -0.70
C ALA A 644 59.60 -20.49 0.40
N GLN A 645 59.78 -19.22 0.03
CA GLN A 645 60.05 -18.09 0.92
C GLN A 645 59.22 -16.88 0.47
N ALA A 646 58.89 -15.98 1.38
CA ALA A 646 58.17 -14.75 1.04
C ALA A 646 59.02 -13.86 0.12
N SER A 647 58.42 -13.25 -0.89
CA SER A 647 59.13 -12.48 -1.92
C SER A 647 58.18 -11.53 -2.66
N ASP A 648 58.72 -10.47 -3.27
CA ASP A 648 57.96 -9.64 -4.19
C ASP A 648 57.75 -10.38 -5.52
N VAL A 649 56.51 -10.45 -5.98
CA VAL A 649 56.10 -11.27 -7.13
C VAL A 649 55.58 -10.42 -8.27
N GLN A 650 56.16 -10.65 -9.46
CA GLN A 650 55.69 -10.03 -10.71
C GLN A 650 55.57 -11.09 -11.80
N VAL A 651 54.50 -11.01 -12.60
CA VAL A 651 54.34 -11.82 -13.81
C VAL A 651 54.40 -10.93 -15.04
N HIS A 652 55.35 -11.19 -15.92
CA HIS A 652 55.51 -10.50 -17.19
C HIS A 652 55.03 -11.40 -18.32
N ILE A 653 54.11 -10.90 -19.14
CA ILE A 653 53.55 -11.60 -20.28
C ILE A 653 54.20 -11.05 -21.54
N TYR A 654 54.71 -11.95 -22.38
CA TYR A 654 55.41 -11.63 -23.62
C TYR A 654 54.72 -12.30 -24.80
N ALA A 655 54.66 -11.59 -25.93
CA ALA A 655 54.32 -12.17 -27.22
C ALA A 655 55.41 -13.16 -27.67
N ALA A 656 55.10 -14.04 -28.62
CA ALA A 656 56.09 -14.98 -29.19
C ALA A 656 57.33 -14.28 -29.80
N THR A 657 57.23 -13.00 -30.14
CA THR A 657 58.34 -12.16 -30.64
C THR A 657 59.27 -11.64 -29.55
N GLY A 658 58.93 -11.84 -28.26
CA GLY A 658 59.67 -11.31 -27.10
C GLY A 658 59.24 -9.91 -26.66
N VAL A 659 58.25 -9.30 -27.32
CA VAL A 659 57.68 -8.00 -26.91
C VAL A 659 56.86 -8.17 -25.64
N LEU A 660 57.08 -7.32 -24.63
CA LEU A 660 56.28 -7.28 -23.41
C LEU A 660 54.85 -6.82 -23.73
N VAL A 661 53.88 -7.58 -23.28
CA VAL A 661 52.44 -7.40 -23.52
C VAL A 661 51.74 -6.84 -22.29
N ARG A 662 52.06 -7.39 -21.11
CA ARG A 662 51.50 -6.96 -19.83
C ARG A 662 52.38 -7.33 -18.66
N THR A 663 52.40 -6.48 -17.65
CA THR A 663 53.02 -6.68 -16.35
C THR A 663 51.92 -6.79 -15.32
N LEU A 664 51.92 -7.88 -14.57
CA LEU A 664 51.01 -8.12 -13.46
C LEU A 664 51.83 -8.07 -12.17
N ASP A 665 51.80 -6.92 -11.50
CA ASP A 665 52.49 -6.72 -10.24
C ASP A 665 51.61 -7.18 -9.07
N LEU A 666 52.07 -8.19 -8.35
CA LEU A 666 51.36 -8.76 -7.20
C LEU A 666 51.94 -8.26 -5.88
N GLY A 667 53.03 -7.48 -5.91
CA GLY A 667 53.71 -6.99 -4.72
C GLY A 667 54.27 -8.12 -3.84
N HIS A 668 54.42 -7.83 -2.54
CA HIS A 668 54.99 -8.78 -1.58
C HIS A 668 54.03 -9.93 -1.27
N GLN A 669 54.45 -11.17 -1.54
CA GLN A 669 53.66 -12.38 -1.31
C GLN A 669 54.35 -13.29 -0.30
N ALA A 670 53.58 -13.88 0.62
CA ALA A 670 54.09 -14.80 1.63
C ALA A 670 54.45 -16.18 1.04
N ALA A 671 55.30 -16.95 1.72
CA ALA A 671 55.58 -18.34 1.34
C ALA A 671 54.28 -19.18 1.33
N GLY A 672 54.04 -19.96 0.28
CA GLY A 672 52.82 -20.76 0.14
C GLY A 672 52.50 -21.16 -1.30
N ILE A 673 51.37 -21.85 -1.48
CA ILE A 673 50.85 -22.32 -2.77
C ILE A 673 49.73 -21.38 -3.24
N TYR A 674 49.78 -20.95 -4.49
CA TYR A 674 48.86 -20.01 -5.14
C TYR A 674 48.28 -20.67 -6.41
N SER A 675 47.40 -21.65 -6.22
CA SER A 675 46.95 -22.54 -7.31
C SER A 675 45.46 -22.48 -7.64
N ASP A 676 44.64 -21.95 -6.74
CA ASP A 676 43.20 -21.78 -6.94
C ASP A 676 42.87 -20.41 -7.58
N ARG A 677 41.64 -20.25 -8.09
CA ARG A 677 41.24 -19.02 -8.81
C ARG A 677 41.28 -17.75 -7.95
N SER A 678 41.18 -17.88 -6.63
CA SER A 678 41.21 -16.73 -5.72
C SER A 678 42.63 -16.25 -5.40
N ARG A 679 43.65 -17.08 -5.68
CA ARG A 679 45.05 -16.81 -5.32
C ARG A 679 46.04 -16.85 -6.50
N ALA A 680 45.72 -17.59 -7.56
CA ALA A 680 46.52 -17.62 -8.78
C ALA A 680 46.46 -16.28 -9.51
N VAL A 681 47.50 -15.98 -10.29
CA VAL A 681 47.56 -14.70 -11.03
C VAL A 681 46.52 -14.74 -12.15
N TYR A 682 45.60 -13.78 -12.15
CA TYR A 682 44.56 -13.65 -13.17
C TYR A 682 45.06 -12.85 -14.37
N TRP A 683 44.78 -13.34 -15.58
CA TRP A 683 44.94 -12.57 -16.81
C TRP A 683 43.71 -12.71 -17.69
N ASP A 684 43.12 -11.57 -18.06
CA ASP A 684 41.93 -11.39 -18.91
C ASP A 684 42.22 -11.50 -20.43
N GLY A 685 43.49 -11.69 -20.82
CA GLY A 685 43.88 -11.73 -22.24
C GLY A 685 44.05 -10.35 -22.89
N GLU A 686 44.22 -9.29 -22.10
CA GLU A 686 44.44 -7.91 -22.57
C GLU A 686 45.89 -7.44 -22.36
N ASN A 687 46.33 -6.47 -23.15
CA ASN A 687 47.64 -5.79 -23.00
C ASN A 687 47.60 -4.69 -21.92
N GLU A 688 48.72 -3.97 -21.72
CA GLU A 688 48.83 -2.87 -20.74
C GLU A 688 47.77 -1.75 -20.86
N ILE A 689 47.21 -1.52 -22.05
CA ILE A 689 46.21 -0.46 -22.29
C ILE A 689 44.78 -1.00 -22.36
N GLY A 690 44.55 -2.28 -21.99
CA GLY A 690 43.23 -2.90 -21.95
C GLY A 690 42.72 -3.41 -23.30
N GLU A 691 43.58 -3.58 -24.30
CA GLU A 691 43.16 -4.13 -25.59
C GLU A 691 43.34 -5.66 -25.64
N PRO A 692 42.34 -6.43 -26.11
CA PRO A 692 42.44 -7.88 -26.24
C PRO A 692 43.54 -8.34 -27.21
N VAL A 693 44.40 -9.25 -26.77
CA VAL A 693 45.54 -9.75 -27.58
C VAL A 693 45.10 -10.80 -28.61
N ALA A 694 45.81 -10.95 -29.74
CA ALA A 694 45.43 -11.89 -30.80
C ALA A 694 45.62 -13.36 -30.39
N SER A 695 44.85 -14.28 -31.00
CA SER A 695 45.07 -15.74 -30.90
C SER A 695 46.53 -16.10 -31.22
N GLY A 696 47.19 -16.89 -30.38
CA GLY A 696 48.60 -17.18 -30.57
C GLY A 696 49.32 -17.71 -29.33
N VAL A 697 50.62 -17.92 -29.46
CA VAL A 697 51.48 -18.36 -28.36
C VAL A 697 52.02 -17.16 -27.61
N TYR A 698 51.90 -17.21 -26.29
CA TYR A 698 52.45 -16.22 -25.36
C TYR A 698 53.31 -16.91 -24.32
N PHE A 699 54.21 -16.16 -23.70
CA PHE A 699 55.05 -16.61 -22.61
C PHE A 699 54.79 -15.77 -21.38
N TYR A 700 54.70 -16.40 -20.23
CA TYR A 700 54.59 -15.71 -18.94
C TYR A 700 55.82 -16.04 -18.10
N THR A 701 56.42 -15.01 -17.54
CA THR A 701 57.62 -15.11 -16.70
C THR A 701 57.29 -14.62 -15.31
N LEU A 702 57.40 -15.50 -14.32
CA LEU A 702 57.30 -15.18 -12.90
C LEU A 702 58.67 -14.77 -12.38
N THR A 703 58.74 -13.63 -11.70
CA THR A 703 59.89 -13.21 -10.90
C THR A 703 59.45 -13.16 -9.44
N ALA A 704 60.17 -13.83 -8.54
CA ALA A 704 59.91 -13.87 -7.11
C ALA A 704 61.25 -13.86 -6.34
N GLY A 705 61.68 -12.68 -5.89
CA GLY A 705 63.04 -12.51 -5.35
C GLY A 705 64.10 -12.91 -6.38
N ASP A 706 65.02 -13.83 -6.02
CA ASP A 706 66.05 -14.35 -6.93
C ASP A 706 65.52 -15.45 -7.90
N PHE A 707 64.26 -15.88 -7.74
CA PHE A 707 63.67 -16.91 -8.60
C PHE A 707 63.07 -16.29 -9.86
N THR A 708 63.41 -16.84 -11.03
CA THR A 708 62.76 -16.53 -12.30
C THR A 708 62.44 -17.81 -13.06
N ALA A 709 61.21 -17.92 -13.56
CA ALA A 709 60.82 -19.03 -14.44
C ALA A 709 59.84 -18.55 -15.52
N THR A 710 59.99 -19.10 -16.72
CA THR A 710 59.13 -18.79 -17.87
C THR A 710 58.39 -20.04 -18.33
N ARG A 711 57.11 -19.88 -18.67
CA ARG A 711 56.29 -20.93 -19.27
C ARG A 711 55.51 -20.39 -20.47
N LYS A 712 55.02 -21.32 -21.29
CA LYS A 712 54.23 -21.07 -22.49
C LYS A 712 52.73 -21.20 -22.19
N MET A 713 51.93 -20.30 -22.75
CA MET A 713 50.46 -20.39 -22.82
C MET A 713 49.96 -20.16 -24.25
N LEU A 714 48.75 -20.62 -24.53
CA LEU A 714 48.10 -20.51 -25.83
C LEU A 714 46.73 -19.86 -25.67
N ILE A 715 46.51 -18.72 -26.33
CA ILE A 715 45.18 -18.11 -26.45
C ILE A 715 44.55 -18.53 -27.77
N ARG A 716 43.30 -18.98 -27.73
CA ARG A 716 42.54 -19.44 -28.88
C ARG A 716 41.15 -18.79 -28.86
N LYS A 717 41.06 -17.60 -29.45
CA LYS A 717 39.78 -16.90 -29.68
C LYS A 717 38.87 -17.66 -30.62
#